data_AF-A0A0M4D195-F1
#
_entry.id   AF-A0A0M4D195-F1
#
_cell.length_a   1.000
_cell.length_b   1.000
_cell.length_c   1.000
_cell.angle_alpha   90.00
_cell.angle_beta   90.00
_cell.angle_gamma   90.00
#
_symmetry.space_group_name_H-M   'P 1'
#
loop_
_entity.id
_entity.type
_entity.pdbx_description
1 polymer ?
#
loop_
_entity_poly.entity_id
_entity_poly.type
_entity_poly.pdbx_seq_one_letter_code
_entity_poly.pdbx_strand_id
1 'polypeptide(L)'
;MILRSLELKHFGKFGERTFEFRRGMNLVAGPNEAGKSTLMEAIPAVLFGVRNKERFKPWGRHGSCEAALVLEDRNRTLRIERDMLSDRVILTERDDLYHVLYRFEGKSAPQGRSSERVEYQQQLVRLFGVAEEDIFRASLFFGQGNLDLPGAAGLASKIKGLLSGFVEVDYDKVLESLDRDYFAITRQSPWGKDKTRDRELEEVRSAIAELEKRWYQAQGSLKELEELRERLGALKASVAFDRGEVQKGERYLAWVRKQWQFEAKDEVLKRDFSRVSRQSGKVSELQNQRDVLTRDLSRTGLPGEIPIELPGLLAAAEEERRTLIGLQSAAAALRKQLLDQPWMNWYLPAAFSLALVAVVAAVLWRRPEWHLAALAVMTVLAGGTWGYYFRQSGRQKAVRRELKKQAQTLEVRREEVMTRLEALDERFKAIGLSPSAVEIARMQKNLRGALELQGKLREVESALRVLENSETLHEEQENLTREMAVLDERMERERPPASDNLLALEEIPEAEEKLLSLVESLQQRENEIIELTRSEATLEGELGDLQAIEDEGERLREREAYLSRRRDALALGFRVLTEAVEAFRQTYLARFAEEIGRHLEMVTRGAHAKVRLDDDFSLFLGGKGGRWHPVEEFSRGTVDAVYFAVRIALTRHLSRGHHLPLLLDDPLVNLDRGRLDEALKGIELFSREHQVIFFTHDDGLLRRAAQKRWHVVSLADNLPESPATTEERSEDVGQMYLL
;
A
#
# COMPACT_ATOMS: atom_id res chain seq x y z
N MET A 1 53.66 65.23 36.07
CA MET A 1 52.61 65.75 36.96
C MET A 1 53.11 65.80 38.40
N ILE A 2 52.88 66.90 39.10
CA ILE A 2 53.30 67.11 40.50
C ILE A 2 52.10 67.51 41.33
N LEU A 3 52.03 67.05 42.58
CA LEU A 3 51.13 67.59 43.58
C LEU A 3 51.66 68.95 43.99
N ARG A 4 50.90 70.02 43.72
CA ARG A 4 51.28 71.39 44.10
C ARG A 4 50.76 71.73 45.48
N SER A 5 49.48 71.44 45.74
CA SER A 5 48.88 71.66 47.05
C SER A 5 47.78 70.65 47.36
N LEU A 6 47.58 70.46 48.66
CA LEU A 6 46.48 69.70 49.25
C LEU A 6 45.79 70.57 50.30
N GLU A 7 44.55 70.93 50.01
CA GLU A 7 43.70 71.76 50.87
C GLU A 7 42.71 70.86 51.60
N LEU A 8 42.72 70.91 52.93
CA LEU A 8 41.83 70.12 53.77
C LEU A 8 40.88 71.04 54.53
N LYS A 9 39.58 70.76 54.47
CA LYS A 9 38.53 71.41 55.25
C LYS A 9 37.75 70.37 56.03
N HIS A 10 37.94 70.38 57.34
CA HIS A 10 37.32 69.48 58.32
C HIS A 10 37.54 67.99 58.00
N PHE A 11 38.78 67.62 57.65
CA PHE A 11 39.19 66.26 57.30
C PHE A 11 40.01 65.60 58.42
N GLY A 12 39.40 64.66 59.15
CA GLY A 12 40.04 63.95 60.27
C GLY A 12 40.49 64.90 61.39
N LYS A 13 41.81 64.97 61.64
CA LYS A 13 42.42 65.84 62.67
C LYS A 13 42.57 67.30 62.19
N PHE A 14 42.53 67.55 60.88
CA PHE A 14 42.76 68.89 60.34
C PHE A 14 41.44 69.66 60.22
N GLY A 15 41.45 70.90 60.75
CA GLY A 15 40.38 71.89 60.55
C GLY A 15 40.45 72.46 59.15
N GLU A 16 40.97 73.67 58.98
CA GLU A 16 41.30 74.22 57.66
C GLU A 16 42.81 74.34 57.53
N ARG A 17 43.41 73.58 56.60
CA ARG A 17 44.86 73.59 56.42
C ARG A 17 45.23 73.29 54.98
N THR A 18 46.18 74.05 54.45
CA THR A 18 46.75 73.86 53.11
C THR A 18 48.20 73.43 53.24
N PHE A 19 48.56 72.38 52.53
CA PHE A 19 49.94 71.89 52.45
C PHE A 19 50.44 72.08 51.03
N GLU A 20 51.57 72.75 50.88
CA GLU A 20 52.23 72.94 49.58
C GLU A 20 53.39 71.96 49.41
N PHE A 21 53.60 71.52 48.17
CA PHE A 21 54.68 70.63 47.81
C PHE A 21 55.43 71.16 46.59
N ARG A 22 56.71 70.80 46.46
CA ARG A 22 57.61 71.22 45.38
C ARG A 22 58.02 70.02 44.53
N ARG A 23 58.58 70.28 43.34
CA ARG A 23 59.20 69.23 42.52
C ARG A 23 60.38 68.59 43.28
N GLY A 24 60.63 67.30 43.04
CA GLY A 24 61.68 66.55 43.71
C GLY A 24 61.29 66.07 45.11
N MET A 25 62.24 66.10 46.05
CA MET A 25 62.07 65.58 47.41
C MET A 25 61.31 66.55 48.32
N ASN A 26 60.22 66.06 48.90
CA ASN A 26 59.46 66.69 49.97
C ASN A 26 59.51 65.81 51.20
N LEU A 27 59.89 66.36 52.36
CA LEU A 27 59.92 65.67 53.64
C LEU A 27 58.78 66.21 54.52
N VAL A 28 57.76 65.39 54.77
CA VAL A 28 56.71 65.69 55.73
C VAL A 28 57.13 65.17 57.10
N ALA A 29 57.44 66.08 58.01
CA ALA A 29 57.97 65.74 59.32
C ALA A 29 57.01 66.14 60.44
N GLY A 30 56.86 65.25 61.41
CA GLY A 30 56.11 65.50 62.62
C GLY A 30 56.16 64.32 63.58
N PRO A 31 55.90 64.55 64.88
CA PRO A 31 55.81 63.48 65.86
C PRO A 31 54.72 62.47 65.50
N ASN A 32 54.75 61.30 66.14
CA ASN A 32 53.63 60.35 66.03
C ASN A 32 52.32 61.06 66.42
N GLU A 33 51.23 60.71 65.74
CA GLU A 33 49.90 61.33 65.93
C GLU A 33 49.78 62.80 65.48
N ALA A 34 50.81 63.40 64.85
CA ALA A 34 50.74 64.75 64.27
C ALA A 34 49.79 64.86 63.05
N GLY A 35 49.29 63.74 62.53
CA GLY A 35 48.40 63.69 61.37
C GLY A 35 49.07 63.32 60.04
N LYS A 36 50.29 62.75 60.06
CA LYS A 36 50.99 62.23 58.86
C LYS A 36 50.12 61.28 58.05
N SER A 37 49.60 60.23 58.70
CA SER A 37 48.72 59.25 58.05
C SER A 37 47.42 59.89 57.57
N THR A 38 46.85 60.86 58.30
CA THR A 38 45.66 61.60 57.86
C THR A 38 45.91 62.40 56.58
N LEU A 39 47.09 63.05 56.48
CA LEU A 39 47.49 63.79 55.28
C LEU A 39 47.72 62.87 54.09
N MET A 40 48.38 61.72 54.31
CA MET A 40 48.59 60.70 53.29
C MET A 40 47.25 60.14 52.79
N GLU A 41 46.31 59.81 53.69
CA GLU A 41 44.99 59.27 53.36
C GLU A 41 44.06 60.26 52.66
N ALA A 42 44.34 61.56 52.73
CA ALA A 42 43.52 62.57 52.06
C ALA A 42 43.68 62.56 50.53
N ILE A 43 44.87 62.21 50.00
CA ILE A 43 45.13 62.11 48.55
C ILE A 43 44.22 61.07 47.87
N PRO A 44 44.20 59.79 48.29
CA PRO A 44 43.33 58.79 47.69
C PRO A 44 41.85 59.08 48.01
N ALA A 45 41.55 59.67 49.17
CA ALA A 45 40.19 60.11 49.50
C ALA A 45 39.65 61.13 48.50
N VAL A 46 40.43 62.13 48.09
CA VAL A 46 40.02 63.11 47.07
C VAL A 46 39.82 62.45 45.70
N LEU A 47 40.74 61.56 45.31
CA LEU A 47 40.70 60.92 44.00
C LEU A 47 39.56 59.90 43.89
N PHE A 48 39.39 58.99 44.84
CA PHE A 48 38.50 57.84 44.73
C PHE A 48 37.28 57.90 45.67
N GLY A 49 37.30 58.75 46.68
CA GLY A 49 36.31 58.80 47.76
C GLY A 49 36.67 57.90 48.93
N VAL A 50 35.81 57.89 49.96
CA VAL A 50 36.04 57.13 51.20
C VAL A 50 34.96 56.07 51.39
N ARG A 51 35.37 54.82 51.64
CA ARG A 51 34.43 53.71 51.93
C ARG A 51 33.84 53.83 53.33
N ASN A 52 34.66 54.22 54.32
CA ASN A 52 34.23 54.44 55.70
C ASN A 52 34.23 55.95 56.01
N LYS A 53 33.05 56.58 55.86
CA LYS A 53 32.87 58.03 56.07
C LYS A 53 33.08 58.44 57.54
N GLU A 54 32.82 57.55 58.50
CA GLU A 54 32.98 57.84 59.93
C GLU A 54 34.43 58.07 60.34
N ARG A 55 35.39 57.42 59.65
CA ARG A 55 36.82 57.52 59.94
C ARG A 55 37.38 58.95 59.78
N PHE A 56 36.81 59.73 58.88
CA PHE A 56 37.35 61.04 58.49
C PHE A 56 36.43 62.20 58.88
N LYS A 57 35.33 61.92 59.59
CA LYS A 57 34.51 62.99 60.16
C LYS A 57 35.35 63.83 61.14
N PRO A 58 35.20 65.16 61.10
CA PRO A 58 35.92 66.04 62.01
C PRO A 58 35.50 65.76 63.46
N TRP A 59 36.48 65.70 64.37
CA TRP A 59 36.20 65.49 65.79
C TRP A 59 35.44 66.69 66.37
N GLY A 60 34.20 66.48 66.78
CA GLY A 60 33.41 67.45 67.54
C GLY A 60 32.89 68.68 66.77
N ARG A 61 32.95 68.70 65.43
CA ARG A 61 32.41 69.79 64.60
C ARG A 61 31.34 69.28 63.64
N HIS A 62 30.24 70.03 63.52
CA HIS A 62 29.26 69.84 62.44
C HIS A 62 29.68 70.69 61.24
N GLY A 63 29.87 70.09 60.06
CA GLY A 63 30.30 70.80 58.84
C GLY A 63 30.57 69.85 57.67
N SER A 64 30.76 70.42 56.47
CA SER A 64 31.19 69.66 55.29
C SER A 64 32.63 69.16 55.45
N CYS A 65 32.89 67.94 54.99
CA CYS A 65 34.21 67.31 54.98
C CYS A 65 34.73 67.37 53.54
N GLU A 66 35.49 68.42 53.24
CA GLU A 66 35.94 68.73 51.88
C GLU A 66 37.46 68.67 51.80
N ALA A 67 37.96 68.21 50.66
CA ALA A 67 39.38 68.30 50.35
C ALA A 67 39.58 68.60 48.87
N ALA A 68 40.61 69.39 48.56
CA ALA A 68 40.99 69.74 47.21
C ALA A 68 42.46 69.42 46.94
N LEU A 69 42.70 68.83 45.79
CA LEU A 69 44.01 68.43 45.31
C LEU A 69 44.34 69.25 44.06
N VAL A 70 45.44 69.98 44.08
CA VAL A 70 45.93 70.76 42.94
C VAL A 70 47.19 70.08 42.40
N LEU A 71 47.11 69.62 41.17
CA LEU A 71 48.21 69.03 40.43
C LEU A 71 48.64 69.97 39.32
N GLU A 72 49.94 69.98 39.04
CA GLU A 72 50.54 70.77 37.97
C GLU A 72 51.30 69.82 37.03
N ASP A 73 51.14 69.99 35.73
CA ASP A 73 51.97 69.37 34.71
C ASP A 73 52.56 70.44 33.80
N ARG A 74 53.43 70.08 32.83
CA ARG A 74 54.24 71.07 32.10
C ARG A 74 53.45 72.24 31.50
N ASN A 75 52.22 72.00 31.04
CA ASN A 75 51.38 73.02 30.39
C ASN A 75 49.95 73.08 30.93
N ARG A 76 49.67 72.47 32.09
CA ARG A 76 48.30 72.29 32.60
C ARG A 76 48.25 72.30 34.13
N THR A 77 47.16 72.83 34.66
CA THR A 77 46.82 72.72 36.08
C THR A 77 45.51 71.96 36.26
N LEU A 78 45.51 70.99 37.16
CA LEU A 78 44.37 70.13 37.44
C LEU A 78 43.96 70.33 38.90
N ARG A 79 42.70 70.66 39.14
CA ARG A 79 42.12 70.79 40.48
C ARG A 79 40.99 69.79 40.65
N ILE A 80 41.11 68.93 41.65
CA ILE A 80 40.09 67.94 42.02
C ILE A 80 39.61 68.28 43.42
N GLU A 81 38.34 68.65 43.53
CA GLU A 81 37.67 68.97 44.79
C GLU A 81 36.65 67.87 45.09
N ARG A 82 36.59 67.40 46.33
CA ARG A 82 35.62 66.39 46.73
C ARG A 82 35.04 66.69 48.10
N ASP A 83 33.72 66.55 48.20
CA ASP A 83 33.00 66.43 49.46
C ASP A 83 32.84 64.94 49.80
N MET A 84 33.46 64.53 50.91
CA MET A 84 33.53 63.13 51.34
C MET A 84 32.17 62.61 51.85
N LEU A 85 31.27 63.49 52.28
CA LEU A 85 29.97 63.10 52.81
C LEU A 85 28.96 62.90 51.68
N SER A 86 28.95 63.81 50.69
CA SER A 86 28.02 63.75 49.55
C SER A 86 28.53 62.96 48.34
N ASP A 87 29.82 62.57 48.35
CA ASP A 87 30.54 61.95 47.21
C ASP A 87 30.56 62.82 45.94
N ARG A 88 30.24 64.12 46.08
CA ARG A 88 30.34 65.08 44.97
C ARG A 88 31.80 65.38 44.70
N VAL A 89 32.18 65.28 43.42
CA VAL A 89 33.52 65.60 42.94
C VAL A 89 33.45 66.63 41.82
N ILE A 90 34.34 67.61 41.86
CA ILE A 90 34.54 68.60 40.81
C ILE A 90 35.97 68.45 40.33
N LEU A 91 36.16 68.15 39.04
CA LEU A 91 37.46 68.09 38.41
C LEU A 91 37.54 69.21 37.38
N THR A 92 38.53 70.08 37.52
CA THR A 92 38.77 71.20 36.59
C THR A 92 40.20 71.13 36.07
N GLU A 93 40.34 71.08 34.75
CA GLU A 93 41.62 71.14 34.05
C GLU A 93 41.75 72.50 33.37
N ARG A 94 42.89 73.17 33.55
CA ARG A 94 43.20 74.46 32.96
C ARG A 94 44.56 74.44 32.25
N ASP A 95 44.74 75.32 31.27
CA ASP A 95 46.04 75.59 30.67
C ASP A 95 46.89 76.56 31.54
N ASP A 96 48.08 76.91 31.06
CA ASP A 96 49.00 77.85 31.73
C ASP A 96 48.47 79.29 31.81
N LEU A 97 47.47 79.63 30.97
CA LEU A 97 46.78 80.92 30.97
C LEU A 97 45.50 80.89 31.80
N TYR A 98 45.28 79.82 32.57
CA TYR A 98 44.10 79.59 33.42
C TYR A 98 42.77 79.41 32.67
N HIS A 99 42.78 79.17 31.36
CA HIS A 99 41.56 78.81 30.61
C HIS A 99 41.13 77.39 30.94
N VAL A 100 39.83 77.20 31.19
CA VAL A 100 39.26 75.88 31.50
C VAL A 100 39.24 75.03 30.23
N LEU A 101 40.04 73.97 30.22
CA LEU A 101 40.10 72.97 29.14
C LEU A 101 39.02 71.91 29.30
N TYR A 102 38.75 71.52 30.55
CA TYR A 102 37.76 70.52 30.88
C TYR A 102 37.23 70.75 32.29
N ARG A 103 35.93 70.49 32.49
CA ARG A 103 35.31 70.50 33.81
C ARG A 103 34.31 69.36 33.91
N PHE A 104 34.47 68.54 34.94
CA PHE A 104 33.51 67.53 35.37
C PHE A 104 32.93 67.90 36.73
N GLU A 105 31.64 67.66 36.91
CA GLU A 105 30.95 67.87 38.18
C GLU A 105 29.84 66.82 38.32
N GLY A 106 29.96 65.96 39.35
CA GLY A 106 29.03 64.84 39.53
C GLY A 106 29.28 64.05 40.81
N LYS A 107 28.50 62.99 41.04
CA LYS A 107 28.65 62.09 42.19
C LYS A 107 29.43 60.84 41.80
N SER A 108 30.56 60.63 42.47
CA SER A 108 31.42 59.46 42.25
C SER A 108 31.68 58.71 43.56
N ALA A 109 30.65 58.01 44.06
CA ALA A 109 30.78 57.16 45.24
C ALA A 109 31.67 55.92 44.96
N PRO A 110 32.54 55.48 45.91
CA PRO A 110 33.47 54.36 45.71
C PRO A 110 32.82 53.02 45.33
N GLN A 111 31.55 52.82 45.71
CA GLN A 111 30.77 51.60 45.43
C GLN A 111 29.55 51.86 44.51
N GLY A 112 29.41 53.07 43.94
CA GLY A 112 28.29 53.43 43.05
C GLY A 112 28.38 52.79 41.65
N ARG A 113 27.28 52.77 40.90
CA ARG A 113 27.27 52.34 39.49
C ARG A 113 26.71 53.41 38.54
N SER A 114 26.75 54.68 38.95
CA SER A 114 26.24 55.80 38.16
C SER A 114 27.04 56.01 36.88
N SER A 115 26.38 56.51 35.82
CA SER A 115 27.05 56.96 34.59
C SER A 115 28.10 58.04 34.87
N GLU A 116 27.81 58.97 35.79
CA GLU A 116 28.74 60.00 36.27
C GLU A 116 30.03 59.40 36.87
N ARG A 117 29.93 58.29 37.61
CA ARG A 117 31.11 57.58 38.13
C ARG A 117 31.94 57.00 37.00
N VAL A 118 31.30 56.37 36.01
CA VAL A 118 32.01 55.76 34.87
C VAL A 118 32.79 56.82 34.10
N GLU A 119 32.17 57.97 33.83
CA GLU A 119 32.84 59.12 33.19
C GLU A 119 34.03 59.60 34.02
N TYR A 120 33.84 59.84 35.32
CA TYR A 120 34.92 60.27 36.20
C TYR A 120 36.07 59.25 36.27
N GLN A 121 35.77 57.95 36.34
CA GLN A 121 36.78 56.91 36.31
C GLN A 121 37.56 56.89 34.99
N GLN A 122 36.91 57.12 33.85
CA GLN A 122 37.62 57.28 32.58
C GLN A 122 38.59 58.47 32.62
N GLN A 123 38.22 59.58 33.26
CA GLN A 123 39.13 60.72 33.46
C GLN A 123 40.32 60.36 34.36
N LEU A 124 40.09 59.59 35.43
CA LEU A 124 41.19 59.11 36.28
C LEU A 124 42.14 58.18 35.52
N VAL A 125 41.63 57.25 34.70
CA VAL A 125 42.49 56.43 33.82
C VAL A 125 43.26 57.31 32.84
N ARG A 126 42.63 58.33 32.26
CA ARG A 126 43.28 59.26 31.33
C ARG A 126 44.41 60.07 31.99
N LEU A 127 44.20 60.52 33.23
CA LEU A 127 45.12 61.44 33.92
C LEU A 127 46.21 60.72 34.72
N PHE A 128 45.87 59.59 35.36
CA PHE A 128 46.75 58.86 36.28
C PHE A 128 47.07 57.44 35.81
N GLY A 129 46.47 56.95 34.72
CA GLY A 129 46.62 55.56 34.26
C GLY A 129 45.78 54.54 35.05
N VAL A 130 45.25 54.94 36.22
CA VAL A 130 44.52 54.07 37.14
C VAL A 130 43.28 54.79 37.70
N ALA A 131 42.17 54.05 37.83
CA ALA A 131 40.91 54.56 38.39
C ALA A 131 40.45 53.82 39.65
N GLU A 132 41.26 52.89 40.13
CA GLU A 132 40.99 52.09 41.33
C GLU A 132 41.95 52.47 42.44
N GLU A 133 41.39 52.71 43.63
CA GLU A 133 42.14 53.06 44.82
C GLU A 133 43.18 52.00 45.18
N ASP A 134 42.81 50.71 45.08
CA ASP A 134 43.66 49.60 45.53
C ASP A 134 44.94 49.48 44.66
N ILE A 135 44.82 49.65 43.33
CA ILE A 135 45.97 49.69 42.40
C ILE A 135 46.80 50.95 42.65
N PHE A 136 46.15 52.10 42.80
CA PHE A 136 46.83 53.37 43.06
C PHE A 136 47.66 53.30 44.35
N ARG A 137 47.10 52.72 45.41
CA ARG A 137 47.76 52.50 46.70
C ARG A 137 48.89 51.50 46.63
N ALA A 138 48.69 50.36 45.97
CA ALA A 138 49.72 49.33 45.83
C ALA A 138 50.99 49.86 45.13
N SER A 139 50.85 50.96 44.39
CA SER A 139 51.89 51.45 43.47
C SER A 139 52.55 52.72 43.95
N LEU A 140 51.76 53.71 44.39
CA LEU A 140 52.27 55.04 44.73
C LEU A 140 52.45 55.26 46.23
N PHE A 141 51.93 54.40 47.10
CA PHE A 141 52.06 54.51 48.55
C PHE A 141 53.06 53.48 49.04
N PHE A 142 53.91 53.81 50.02
CA PHE A 142 54.89 52.89 50.58
C PHE A 142 54.85 53.01 52.11
N GLY A 143 54.15 52.14 52.82
CA GLY A 143 54.03 52.19 54.29
C GLY A 143 54.96 51.21 55.02
N GLN A 144 54.92 51.24 56.36
CA GLN A 144 55.59 50.25 57.22
C GLN A 144 54.90 48.87 57.15
N GLY A 145 55.62 47.86 56.69
CA GLY A 145 55.21 46.45 56.74
C GLY A 145 54.20 46.04 55.66
N ASN A 146 54.33 44.78 55.22
CA ASN A 146 53.59 44.00 54.21
C ASN A 146 52.87 44.74 53.06
N LEU A 147 53.07 44.25 51.84
CA LEU A 147 52.06 44.37 50.79
C LEU A 147 50.83 43.52 51.19
N ASP A 148 50.11 43.93 52.23
CA ASP A 148 48.77 43.40 52.49
C ASP A 148 47.90 43.94 51.35
N LEU A 149 47.74 43.10 50.32
CA LEU A 149 46.84 43.31 49.21
C LEU A 149 45.50 42.67 49.59
N PRO A 150 44.57 43.38 50.24
CA PRO A 150 43.24 42.84 50.48
C PRO A 150 42.60 42.51 49.12
N GLY A 151 42.37 41.21 48.87
CA GLY A 151 41.85 40.72 47.59
C GLY A 151 42.91 40.38 46.54
N ALA A 152 44.03 39.77 46.97
CA ALA A 152 45.17 39.35 46.14
C ALA A 152 44.81 38.77 44.75
N ALA A 153 43.74 37.98 44.62
CA ALA A 153 43.32 37.41 43.35
C ALA A 153 42.86 38.46 42.31
N GLY A 154 42.14 39.50 42.74
CA GLY A 154 41.59 40.52 41.84
C GLY A 154 42.56 41.64 41.48
N LEU A 155 43.60 41.84 42.29
CA LEU A 155 44.66 42.80 41.99
C LEU A 155 45.76 42.17 41.13
N ALA A 156 46.10 40.90 41.35
CA ALA A 156 47.01 40.15 40.51
C ALA A 156 46.55 40.13 39.05
N SER A 157 45.27 39.83 38.78
CA SER A 157 44.72 39.88 37.42
C SER A 157 44.86 41.27 36.78
N LYS A 158 44.56 42.34 37.53
CA LYS A 158 44.66 43.71 37.02
C LYS A 158 46.10 44.17 36.81
N ILE A 159 47.04 43.74 37.65
CA ILE A 159 48.47 43.94 37.44
C ILE A 159 48.93 43.18 36.19
N LYS A 160 48.41 41.97 35.90
CA LYS A 160 48.67 41.27 34.61
C LYS A 160 48.17 42.11 33.43
N GLY A 161 46.98 42.68 33.51
CA GLY A 161 46.45 43.58 32.47
C GLY A 161 47.33 44.81 32.23
N LEU A 162 47.86 45.40 33.30
CA LEU A 162 48.73 46.59 33.20
C LEU A 162 50.14 46.25 32.68
N LEU A 163 50.72 45.13 33.11
CA LEU A 163 52.05 44.68 32.68
C LEU A 163 52.06 44.11 31.25
N SER A 164 50.96 43.49 30.82
CA SER A 164 50.82 42.97 29.45
C SER A 164 50.58 44.05 28.40
N GLY A 165 50.19 45.27 28.81
CA GLY A 165 49.93 46.41 27.93
C GLY A 165 48.62 46.31 27.13
N PHE A 166 47.94 45.17 27.18
CA PHE A 166 46.63 44.97 26.59
C PHE A 166 45.57 45.04 27.69
N VAL A 167 44.52 45.85 27.48
CA VAL A 167 43.27 45.69 28.24
C VAL A 167 42.84 44.26 27.98
N GLU A 168 42.74 43.45 29.04
CA GLU A 168 42.33 42.04 29.02
C GLU A 168 41.36 41.76 27.85
N VAL A 169 41.89 41.32 26.72
CA VAL A 169 41.15 40.36 25.91
C VAL A 169 41.31 39.13 26.78
N ASP A 170 40.28 38.83 27.57
CA ASP A 170 40.22 37.63 28.40
C ASP A 170 40.48 36.42 27.51
N TYR A 171 41.76 36.07 27.31
CA TYR A 171 42.14 34.88 26.57
C TYR A 171 41.51 33.67 27.25
N ASP A 172 41.34 33.72 28.59
CA ASP A 172 40.57 32.76 29.37
C ASP A 172 39.11 32.66 28.91
N LYS A 173 38.40 33.78 28.67
CA LYS A 173 37.03 33.75 28.11
C LYS A 173 36.99 33.21 26.68
N VAL A 174 37.99 33.51 25.87
CA VAL A 174 38.08 32.98 24.49
C VAL A 174 38.35 31.47 24.53
N LEU A 175 39.26 31.01 25.38
CA LEU A 175 39.54 29.60 25.61
C LEU A 175 38.31 28.87 26.16
N GLU A 176 37.59 29.45 27.13
CA GLU A 176 36.31 28.92 27.63
C GLU A 176 35.24 28.83 26.53
N SER A 177 35.18 29.83 25.64
CA SER A 177 34.25 29.82 24.50
C SER A 177 34.62 28.72 23.50
N LEU A 178 35.90 28.57 23.16
CA LEU A 178 36.39 27.52 22.27
C LEU A 178 36.16 26.13 22.87
N ASP A 179 36.42 25.95 24.17
CA ASP A 179 36.15 24.71 24.91
C ASP A 179 34.67 24.36 24.87
N ARG A 180 33.79 25.35 25.12
CA ARG A 180 32.34 25.19 25.05
C ARG A 180 31.86 24.81 23.66
N ASP A 181 32.34 25.51 22.62
CA ASP A 181 31.97 25.24 21.23
C ASP A 181 32.47 23.88 20.77
N TYR A 182 33.65 23.46 21.23
CA TYR A 182 34.22 22.15 20.95
C TYR A 182 33.38 21.04 21.61
N PHE A 183 33.05 21.18 22.89
CA PHE A 183 32.22 20.22 23.62
C PHE A 183 30.73 20.27 23.26
N ALA A 184 30.29 21.24 22.46
CA ALA A 184 28.98 21.19 21.82
C ALA A 184 28.95 20.16 20.67
N ILE A 185 30.11 19.91 20.04
CA ILE A 185 30.23 19.02 18.87
C ILE A 185 30.54 17.58 19.28
N THR A 186 31.51 17.37 20.18
CA THR A 186 31.95 16.02 20.58
C THR A 186 32.11 15.91 22.09
N ARG A 187 31.91 14.72 22.63
CA ARG A 187 32.23 14.43 24.03
C ARG A 187 33.71 14.16 24.30
N GLN A 188 34.51 13.87 23.27
CA GLN A 188 35.92 13.47 23.42
C GLN A 188 36.81 14.66 23.74
N SER A 189 37.61 14.59 24.81
CA SER A 189 38.49 15.67 25.23
C SER A 189 39.95 15.43 24.84
N PRO A 190 40.60 16.34 24.10
CA PRO A 190 42.04 16.25 23.82
C PRO A 190 42.92 16.73 24.97
N TRP A 191 42.36 17.51 25.92
CA TRP A 191 43.09 18.19 27.01
C TRP A 191 42.52 17.86 28.40
N GLY A 192 41.78 16.76 28.54
CA GLY A 192 41.17 16.37 29.81
C GLY A 192 40.42 15.05 29.75
N LYS A 193 39.39 14.92 30.58
CA LYS A 193 38.49 13.76 30.57
C LYS A 193 37.33 13.98 29.60
N ASP A 194 36.94 12.91 28.92
CA ASP A 194 35.74 12.88 28.08
C ASP A 194 34.48 13.24 28.88
N LYS A 195 33.53 13.90 28.21
CA LYS A 195 32.20 14.15 28.75
C LYS A 195 31.39 12.85 28.69
N THR A 196 30.44 12.71 29.62
CA THR A 196 29.62 11.50 29.75
C THR A 196 28.46 11.43 28.76
N ARG A 197 27.93 12.57 28.32
CA ARG A 197 26.84 12.64 27.36
C ARG A 197 27.39 12.75 25.95
N ASP A 198 26.82 11.96 25.06
CA ASP A 198 27.04 12.10 23.62
C ASP A 198 26.61 13.49 23.14
N ARG A 199 27.30 13.96 22.11
CA ARG A 199 27.06 15.25 21.45
C ARG A 199 26.65 15.03 20.02
N GLU A 200 26.43 16.12 19.31
CA GLU A 200 25.90 16.11 17.95
C GLU A 200 26.70 15.18 17.01
N LEU A 201 28.03 15.14 17.12
CA LEU A 201 28.84 14.26 16.28
C LEU A 201 28.61 12.77 16.58
N GLU A 202 28.49 12.40 17.86
CA GLU A 202 28.22 11.01 18.25
C GLU A 202 26.78 10.60 17.91
N GLU A 203 25.81 11.51 18.07
CA GLU A 203 24.41 11.30 17.67
C GLU A 203 24.28 11.10 16.16
N VAL A 204 24.92 11.94 15.35
CA VAL A 204 24.94 11.81 13.88
C VAL A 204 25.58 10.49 13.47
N ARG A 205 26.70 10.08 14.09
CA ARG A 205 27.35 8.79 13.81
C ARG A 205 26.47 7.60 14.16
N SER A 206 25.75 7.68 15.28
CA SER A 206 24.78 6.64 15.66
C SER A 206 23.64 6.56 14.66
N ALA A 207 23.12 7.71 14.21
CA ALA A 207 22.07 7.77 13.19
C ALA A 207 22.54 7.19 11.84
N ILE A 208 23.77 7.49 11.41
CA ILE A 208 24.38 6.89 10.21
C ILE A 208 24.44 5.36 10.37
N ALA A 209 24.91 4.86 11.51
CA ALA A 209 25.02 3.41 11.75
C ALA A 209 23.66 2.70 11.78
N GLU A 210 22.61 3.36 12.29
CA GLU A 210 21.24 2.84 12.26
C GLU A 210 20.65 2.85 10.85
N LEU A 211 20.91 3.92 10.11
CA LEU A 211 20.49 4.07 8.72
C LEU A 211 21.17 3.05 7.80
N GLU A 212 22.46 2.77 8.01
CA GLU A 212 23.18 1.70 7.31
C GLU A 212 22.53 0.34 7.55
N LYS A 213 22.10 0.02 8.78
CA LYS A 213 21.37 -1.23 9.07
C LYS A 213 20.05 -1.30 8.30
N ARG A 214 19.28 -0.20 8.29
CA ARG A 214 18.02 -0.11 7.52
C ARG A 214 18.27 -0.29 6.02
N TRP A 215 19.32 0.32 5.49
CA TRP A 215 19.71 0.17 4.08
C TRP A 215 20.05 -1.27 3.73
N TYR A 216 20.86 -1.96 4.55
CA TYR A 216 21.15 -3.39 4.33
C TYR A 216 19.91 -4.27 4.39
N GLN A 217 18.98 -4.00 5.31
CA GLN A 217 17.70 -4.72 5.39
C GLN A 217 16.86 -4.49 4.14
N ALA A 218 16.69 -3.24 3.71
CA ALA A 218 15.93 -2.91 2.51
C ALA A 218 16.57 -3.49 1.23
N GLN A 219 17.90 -3.51 1.14
CA GLN A 219 18.60 -4.18 0.04
C GLN A 219 18.33 -5.70 0.04
N GLY A 220 18.24 -6.32 1.22
CA GLY A 220 17.81 -7.72 1.38
C GLY A 220 16.38 -7.93 0.87
N SER A 221 15.43 -7.12 1.33
CA SER A 221 14.03 -7.14 0.87
C SER A 221 13.90 -6.92 -0.63
N LEU A 222 14.75 -6.09 -1.25
CA LEU A 222 14.76 -5.88 -2.70
C LEU A 222 15.10 -7.17 -3.44
N LYS A 223 16.12 -7.88 -2.97
CA LYS A 223 16.53 -9.16 -3.57
C LYS A 223 15.42 -10.22 -3.40
N GLU A 224 14.81 -10.29 -2.22
CA GLU A 224 13.66 -11.17 -1.98
C GLU A 224 12.48 -10.83 -2.90
N LEU A 225 12.20 -9.55 -3.15
CA LEU A 225 11.17 -9.10 -4.07
C LEU A 225 11.47 -9.50 -5.52
N GLU A 226 12.71 -9.38 -5.97
CA GLU A 226 13.13 -9.80 -7.31
C GLU A 226 12.94 -11.32 -7.52
N GLU A 227 13.40 -12.14 -6.56
CA GLU A 227 13.20 -13.60 -6.58
C GLU A 227 11.72 -13.98 -6.55
N LEU A 228 10.92 -13.27 -5.74
CA LEU A 228 9.47 -13.48 -5.65
C LEU A 228 8.77 -13.12 -6.97
N ARG A 229 9.13 -12.01 -7.61
CA ARG A 229 8.58 -11.58 -8.91
C ARG A 229 8.88 -12.58 -10.02
N GLU A 230 10.10 -13.12 -10.05
CA GLU A 230 10.47 -14.16 -11.00
C GLU A 230 9.60 -15.41 -10.81
N ARG A 231 9.44 -15.86 -9.55
CA ARG A 231 8.58 -17.00 -9.20
C ARG A 231 7.12 -16.74 -9.57
N LEU A 232 6.59 -15.56 -9.28
CA LEU A 232 5.24 -15.15 -9.64
C LEU A 232 5.02 -15.16 -11.17
N GLY A 233 6.00 -14.67 -11.93
CA GLY A 233 5.98 -14.68 -13.38
C GLY A 233 5.93 -16.11 -13.94
N ALA A 234 6.78 -17.00 -13.44
CA ALA A 234 6.80 -18.41 -13.84
C ALA A 234 5.48 -19.13 -13.48
N LEU A 235 4.94 -18.89 -12.28
CA LEU A 235 3.70 -19.51 -11.83
C LEU A 235 2.49 -19.00 -12.62
N LYS A 236 2.39 -17.69 -12.90
CA LYS A 236 1.35 -17.10 -13.75
C LYS A 236 1.39 -17.67 -15.16
N ALA A 237 2.58 -17.86 -15.74
CA ALA A 237 2.73 -18.47 -17.07
C ALA A 237 2.27 -19.94 -17.09
N SER A 238 2.62 -20.71 -16.05
CA SER A 238 2.19 -22.10 -15.87
C SER A 238 0.66 -22.22 -15.75
N VAL A 239 0.04 -21.39 -14.90
CA VAL A 239 -1.42 -21.35 -14.73
C VAL A 239 -2.12 -20.96 -16.03
N ALA A 240 -1.58 -20.00 -16.79
CA ALA A 240 -2.17 -19.62 -18.08
C ALA A 240 -2.12 -20.77 -19.11
N PHE A 241 -1.02 -21.53 -19.12
CA PHE A 241 -0.87 -22.71 -19.96
C PHE A 241 -1.88 -23.81 -19.58
N ASP A 242 -1.90 -24.21 -18.31
CA ASP A 242 -2.79 -25.26 -17.81
C ASP A 242 -4.27 -24.89 -17.99
N ARG A 243 -4.64 -23.62 -17.83
CA ARG A 243 -6.00 -23.12 -18.09
C ARG A 243 -6.39 -23.28 -19.57
N GLY A 244 -5.44 -23.10 -20.47
CA GLY A 244 -5.61 -23.38 -21.90
C GLY A 244 -5.83 -24.87 -22.17
N GLU A 245 -5.08 -25.75 -21.50
CA GLU A 245 -5.24 -27.20 -21.63
C GLU A 245 -6.57 -27.69 -21.05
N VAL A 246 -7.02 -27.17 -19.90
CA VAL A 246 -8.35 -27.45 -19.36
C VAL A 246 -9.44 -27.04 -20.34
N GLN A 247 -9.39 -25.83 -20.91
CA GLN A 247 -10.40 -25.40 -21.90
C GLN A 247 -10.43 -26.28 -23.15
N LYS A 248 -9.26 -26.74 -23.62
CA LYS A 248 -9.19 -27.70 -24.73
C LYS A 248 -9.80 -29.04 -24.33
N GLY A 249 -9.47 -29.54 -23.14
CA GLY A 249 -10.01 -30.79 -22.59
C GLY A 249 -11.52 -30.75 -22.41
N GLU A 250 -12.07 -29.68 -21.83
CA GLU A 250 -13.53 -29.48 -21.67
C GLU A 250 -14.25 -29.45 -23.02
N ARG A 251 -13.71 -28.71 -24.00
CA ARG A 251 -14.28 -28.65 -25.35
C ARG A 251 -14.24 -30.03 -26.03
N TYR A 252 -13.15 -30.76 -25.87
CA TYR A 252 -13.00 -32.09 -26.41
C TYR A 252 -14.00 -33.07 -25.78
N LEU A 253 -14.11 -33.12 -24.45
CA LEU A 253 -15.07 -33.97 -23.76
C LEU A 253 -16.52 -33.61 -24.08
N ALA A 254 -16.86 -32.31 -24.17
CA ALA A 254 -18.19 -31.86 -24.58
C ALA A 254 -18.51 -32.30 -26.02
N TRP A 255 -17.53 -32.24 -26.92
CA TRP A 255 -17.67 -32.75 -28.28
C TRP A 255 -17.85 -34.27 -28.31
N VAL A 256 -17.01 -35.04 -27.60
CA VAL A 256 -17.13 -36.51 -27.50
C VAL A 256 -18.52 -36.90 -27.00
N ARG A 257 -19.01 -36.28 -25.92
CA ARG A 257 -20.38 -36.53 -25.40
C ARG A 257 -21.46 -36.24 -26.45
N LYS A 258 -21.30 -35.16 -27.22
CA LYS A 258 -22.25 -34.80 -28.28
C LYS A 258 -22.24 -35.82 -29.43
N GLN A 259 -21.08 -36.36 -29.79
CA GLN A 259 -20.97 -37.43 -30.79
C GLN A 259 -21.65 -38.72 -30.32
N TRP A 260 -21.40 -39.16 -29.08
CA TRP A 260 -22.10 -40.32 -28.50
C TRP A 260 -23.62 -40.12 -28.43
N GLN A 261 -24.09 -38.88 -28.17
CA GLN A 261 -25.52 -38.56 -28.23
C GLN A 261 -26.10 -38.65 -29.65
N PHE A 262 -25.32 -38.28 -30.67
CA PHE A 262 -25.73 -38.43 -32.07
C PHE A 262 -25.77 -39.89 -32.49
N GLU A 263 -24.76 -40.69 -32.16
CA GLU A 263 -24.75 -42.14 -32.42
C GLU A 263 -25.90 -42.86 -31.72
N ALA A 264 -26.18 -42.53 -30.45
CA ALA A 264 -27.32 -43.11 -29.73
C ALA A 264 -28.67 -42.73 -30.38
N LYS A 265 -28.82 -41.49 -30.85
CA LYS A 265 -30.03 -41.04 -31.56
C LYS A 265 -30.17 -41.70 -32.93
N ASP A 266 -29.07 -41.85 -33.66
CA ASP A 266 -29.03 -42.54 -34.95
C ASP A 266 -29.44 -44.02 -34.79
N GLU A 267 -28.92 -44.72 -33.77
CA GLU A 267 -29.35 -46.09 -33.48
C GLU A 267 -30.85 -46.19 -33.18
N VAL A 268 -31.41 -45.27 -32.38
CA VAL A 268 -32.84 -45.26 -32.05
C VAL A 268 -33.68 -45.00 -33.31
N LEU A 269 -33.31 -43.99 -34.10
CA LEU A 269 -34.00 -43.67 -35.36
C LEU A 269 -33.95 -44.83 -36.36
N LYS A 270 -32.79 -45.49 -36.51
CA LYS A 270 -32.66 -46.69 -37.36
C LYS A 270 -33.54 -47.85 -36.87
N ARG A 271 -33.62 -48.06 -35.55
CA ARG A 271 -34.51 -49.08 -34.97
C ARG A 271 -35.98 -48.75 -35.24
N ASP A 272 -36.41 -47.51 -35.00
CA ASP A 272 -37.78 -47.07 -35.22
C ASP A 272 -38.16 -47.11 -36.71
N PHE A 273 -37.27 -46.67 -37.60
CA PHE A 273 -37.44 -46.78 -39.05
C PHE A 273 -37.60 -48.25 -39.49
N SER A 274 -36.78 -49.15 -38.96
CA SER A 274 -36.88 -50.58 -39.26
C SER A 274 -38.18 -51.20 -38.77
N ARG A 275 -38.74 -50.72 -37.65
CA ARG A 275 -40.03 -51.15 -37.10
C ARG A 275 -41.18 -50.68 -38.00
N VAL A 276 -41.25 -49.39 -38.31
CA VAL A 276 -42.29 -48.78 -39.14
C VAL A 276 -42.27 -49.35 -40.55
N SER A 277 -41.09 -49.54 -41.14
CA SER A 277 -40.94 -50.14 -42.47
C SER A 277 -41.50 -51.57 -42.56
N ARG A 278 -41.31 -52.40 -41.51
CA ARG A 278 -41.91 -53.74 -41.45
C ARG A 278 -43.44 -53.69 -41.32
N GLN A 279 -43.97 -52.77 -40.53
CA GLN A 279 -45.42 -52.59 -40.36
C GLN A 279 -46.08 -52.11 -41.65
N SER A 280 -45.50 -51.09 -42.31
CA SER A 280 -45.95 -50.56 -43.60
C SER A 280 -45.95 -51.63 -44.69
N GLY A 281 -44.88 -52.44 -44.80
CA GLY A 281 -44.82 -53.55 -45.74
C GLY A 281 -45.91 -54.60 -45.52
N LYS A 282 -46.22 -54.92 -44.26
CA LYS A 282 -47.26 -55.91 -43.90
C LYS A 282 -48.69 -55.39 -44.15
N VAL A 283 -48.94 -54.10 -43.94
CA VAL A 283 -50.22 -53.46 -44.26
C VAL A 283 -50.44 -53.44 -45.78
N SER A 284 -49.41 -53.11 -46.57
CA SER A 284 -49.48 -53.11 -48.03
C SER A 284 -49.78 -54.51 -48.61
N GLU A 285 -49.16 -55.56 -48.04
CA GLU A 285 -49.42 -56.94 -48.44
C GLU A 285 -50.88 -57.37 -48.17
N LEU A 286 -51.41 -57.04 -46.99
CA LEU A 286 -52.80 -57.35 -46.60
C LEU A 286 -53.82 -56.55 -47.43
N GLN A 287 -53.53 -55.29 -47.78
CA GLN A 287 -54.37 -54.48 -48.67
C GLN A 287 -54.45 -55.09 -50.08
N ASN A 288 -53.32 -55.54 -50.63
CA ASN A 288 -53.30 -56.24 -51.91
C ASN A 288 -54.09 -57.56 -51.86
N GLN A 289 -53.98 -58.33 -50.77
CA GLN A 289 -54.75 -59.57 -50.59
C GLN A 289 -56.26 -59.31 -50.53
N ARG A 290 -56.71 -58.26 -49.83
CA ARG A 290 -58.12 -57.83 -49.81
C ARG A 290 -58.62 -57.53 -51.22
N ASP A 291 -57.86 -56.77 -52.00
CA ASP A 291 -58.28 -56.32 -53.33
C ASP A 291 -58.40 -57.48 -54.33
N VAL A 292 -57.53 -58.49 -54.20
CA VAL A 292 -57.62 -59.72 -54.99
C VAL A 292 -58.86 -60.54 -54.60
N LEU A 293 -59.12 -60.73 -53.30
CA LEU A 293 -60.26 -61.52 -52.82
C LEU A 293 -61.61 -60.88 -53.18
N THR A 294 -61.74 -59.56 -53.09
CA THR A 294 -62.95 -58.82 -53.51
C THR A 294 -63.22 -58.98 -55.00
N ARG A 295 -62.16 -58.94 -55.82
CA ARG A 295 -62.27 -59.13 -57.28
C ARG A 295 -62.75 -60.54 -57.63
N ASP A 296 -62.28 -61.56 -56.93
CA ASP A 296 -62.68 -62.95 -57.17
C ASP A 296 -64.12 -63.24 -56.72
N LEU A 297 -64.60 -62.63 -55.64
CA LEU A 297 -65.99 -62.77 -55.18
C LEU A 297 -66.99 -62.26 -56.24
N SER A 298 -66.69 -61.12 -56.87
CA SER A 298 -67.55 -60.48 -57.89
C SER A 298 -67.78 -61.33 -59.15
N ARG A 299 -66.88 -62.27 -59.46
CA ARG A 299 -66.96 -63.13 -60.65
C ARG A 299 -67.97 -64.28 -60.53
N THR A 300 -68.49 -64.54 -59.33
CA THR A 300 -69.37 -65.70 -59.06
C THR A 300 -70.84 -65.47 -59.43
N GLY A 301 -71.24 -64.22 -59.69
CA GLY A 301 -72.62 -63.85 -60.08
C GLY A 301 -73.64 -63.85 -58.94
N LEU A 302 -73.19 -63.99 -57.69
CA LEU A 302 -74.00 -63.84 -56.48
C LEU A 302 -73.83 -62.41 -55.93
N PRO A 303 -74.86 -61.83 -55.28
CA PRO A 303 -74.73 -60.57 -54.56
C PRO A 303 -73.67 -60.68 -53.44
N GLY A 304 -73.01 -59.58 -53.09
CA GLY A 304 -71.91 -59.54 -52.11
C GLY A 304 -72.27 -60.06 -50.71
N GLU A 305 -73.57 -60.16 -50.40
CA GLU A 305 -74.12 -60.88 -49.26
C GLU A 305 -75.17 -61.89 -49.73
N ILE A 306 -74.98 -63.17 -49.38
CA ILE A 306 -75.87 -64.28 -49.75
C ILE A 306 -77.06 -64.34 -48.75
N PRO A 307 -78.32 -64.19 -49.18
CA PRO A 307 -79.49 -64.28 -48.29
C PRO A 307 -79.68 -65.69 -47.71
N ILE A 308 -80.08 -65.77 -46.43
CA ILE A 308 -80.18 -67.03 -45.67
C ILE A 308 -81.23 -67.99 -46.24
N GLU A 309 -82.27 -67.50 -46.92
CA GLU A 309 -83.42 -68.30 -47.43
C GLU A 309 -83.18 -68.95 -48.81
N LEU A 310 -82.16 -68.48 -49.54
CA LEU A 310 -81.88 -68.90 -50.91
C LEU A 310 -81.60 -70.42 -51.08
N PRO A 311 -80.89 -71.11 -50.16
CA PRO A 311 -80.63 -72.55 -50.30
C PRO A 311 -81.90 -73.42 -50.21
N GLY A 312 -82.90 -73.00 -49.43
CA GLY A 312 -84.14 -73.76 -49.22
C GLY A 312 -85.11 -73.70 -50.42
N LEU A 313 -85.18 -72.56 -51.09
CA LEU A 313 -86.04 -72.36 -52.27
C LEU A 313 -85.54 -73.12 -53.50
N LEU A 314 -84.22 -73.20 -53.68
CA LEU A 314 -83.59 -73.95 -54.78
C LEU A 314 -83.88 -75.46 -54.69
N ALA A 315 -83.97 -76.02 -53.47
CA ALA A 315 -84.24 -77.46 -53.27
C ALA A 315 -85.70 -77.85 -53.59
N ALA A 316 -86.67 -77.03 -53.17
CA ALA A 316 -88.11 -77.31 -53.37
C ALA A 316 -88.53 -77.29 -54.85
N ALA A 317 -87.92 -76.42 -55.66
CA ALA A 317 -88.20 -76.32 -57.10
C ALA A 317 -87.67 -77.52 -57.92
N GLU A 318 -86.67 -78.24 -57.40
CA GLU A 318 -86.10 -79.41 -58.07
C GLU A 318 -86.99 -80.66 -57.92
N GLU A 319 -87.64 -80.81 -56.76
CA GLU A 319 -88.49 -81.97 -56.44
C GLU A 319 -89.76 -82.02 -57.31
N GLU A 320 -90.47 -80.90 -57.46
CA GLU A 320 -91.69 -80.82 -58.29
C GLU A 320 -91.40 -80.89 -59.80
N ARG A 321 -90.16 -80.61 -60.24
CA ARG A 321 -89.76 -80.85 -61.64
C ARG A 321 -89.55 -82.33 -61.96
N ARG A 322 -89.06 -83.12 -61.00
CA ARG A 322 -88.84 -84.56 -61.21
C ARG A 322 -90.16 -85.33 -61.33
N THR A 323 -91.18 -84.94 -60.56
CA THR A 323 -92.52 -85.55 -60.61
C THR A 323 -93.21 -85.32 -61.97
N LEU A 324 -93.08 -84.13 -62.56
CA LEU A 324 -93.64 -83.79 -63.87
C LEU A 324 -93.05 -84.66 -65.01
N ILE A 325 -91.73 -84.89 -64.98
CA ILE A 325 -91.02 -85.70 -65.99
C ILE A 325 -91.49 -87.17 -65.95
N GLY A 326 -91.76 -87.71 -64.76
CA GLY A 326 -92.27 -89.07 -64.59
C GLY A 326 -93.63 -89.30 -65.25
N LEU A 327 -94.57 -88.35 -65.10
CA LEU A 327 -95.92 -88.45 -65.65
C LEU A 327 -95.96 -88.39 -67.19
N GLN A 328 -95.07 -87.60 -67.82
CA GLN A 328 -95.00 -87.50 -69.28
C GLN A 328 -94.54 -88.81 -69.95
N SER A 329 -93.62 -89.52 -69.32
CA SER A 329 -93.11 -90.79 -69.86
C SER A 329 -94.19 -91.89 -69.91
N ALA A 330 -95.06 -91.94 -68.91
CA ALA A 330 -96.14 -92.94 -68.81
C ALA A 330 -97.24 -92.72 -69.87
N ALA A 331 -97.60 -91.47 -70.16
CA ALA A 331 -98.62 -91.14 -71.17
C ALA A 331 -98.18 -91.49 -72.61
N ALA A 332 -96.87 -91.38 -72.91
CA ALA A 332 -96.32 -91.69 -74.23
C ALA A 332 -96.38 -93.20 -74.57
N ALA A 333 -96.17 -94.07 -73.58
CA ALA A 333 -96.16 -95.52 -73.78
C ALA A 333 -97.55 -96.08 -74.17
N LEU A 334 -98.61 -95.54 -73.57
CA LEU A 334 -99.98 -96.00 -73.78
C LEU A 334 -100.53 -95.65 -75.17
N ARG A 335 -100.10 -94.51 -75.72
CA ARG A 335 -100.54 -94.01 -77.04
C ARG A 335 -100.01 -94.87 -78.18
N LYS A 336 -98.84 -95.48 -78.01
CA LYS A 336 -98.20 -96.37 -78.99
C LYS A 336 -98.98 -97.69 -79.18
N GLN A 337 -99.49 -98.27 -78.09
CA GLN A 337 -100.24 -99.54 -78.15
C GLN A 337 -101.58 -99.45 -78.89
N LEU A 338 -102.17 -98.26 -79.01
CA LEU A 338 -103.49 -98.08 -79.63
C LEU A 338 -103.44 -98.04 -81.18
N LEU A 339 -102.27 -97.73 -81.74
CA LEU A 339 -102.08 -97.49 -83.19
C LEU A 339 -101.80 -98.79 -83.98
N ASP A 340 -101.24 -99.83 -83.36
CA ASP A 340 -100.71 -101.02 -84.05
C ASP A 340 -101.73 -102.16 -84.40
N GLN A 341 -103.05 -101.90 -84.42
CA GLN A 341 -104.09 -102.96 -84.64
C GLN A 341 -104.79 -102.89 -86.03
N PRO A 342 -104.71 -103.93 -86.90
CA PRO A 342 -105.20 -103.92 -88.30
C PRO A 342 -106.71 -104.22 -88.49
N TRP A 343 -107.27 -103.88 -89.67
CA TRP A 343 -108.70 -103.95 -90.03
C TRP A 343 -108.97 -105.06 -91.08
N MET A 344 -110.07 -105.82 -90.96
CA MET A 344 -110.35 -107.02 -91.78
C MET A 344 -111.34 -106.74 -92.94
N ASN A 345 -111.03 -107.22 -94.15
CA ASN A 345 -111.77 -106.95 -95.39
C ASN A 345 -112.80 -108.05 -95.75
N TRP A 346 -114.03 -107.63 -96.09
CA TRP A 346 -115.20 -108.51 -96.25
C TRP A 346 -115.43 -109.03 -97.68
N TYR A 347 -114.70 -108.53 -98.68
CA TYR A 347 -114.92 -108.89 -100.09
C TYR A 347 -114.48 -110.31 -100.47
N LEU A 348 -113.46 -110.85 -99.80
CA LEU A 348 -112.89 -112.19 -100.05
C LEU A 348 -113.90 -113.34 -99.86
N PRO A 349 -114.60 -113.46 -98.72
CA PRO A 349 -115.59 -114.52 -98.54
C PRO A 349 -116.78 -114.40 -99.51
N ALA A 350 -117.18 -113.18 -99.88
CA ALA A 350 -118.27 -112.95 -100.84
C ALA A 350 -117.92 -113.42 -102.27
N ALA A 351 -116.72 -113.12 -102.75
CA ALA A 351 -116.24 -113.56 -104.06
C ALA A 351 -116.14 -115.09 -104.17
N PHE A 352 -115.72 -115.75 -103.08
CA PHE A 352 -115.60 -117.22 -103.02
C PHE A 352 -116.96 -117.91 -103.17
N SER A 353 -117.99 -117.42 -102.47
CA SER A 353 -119.36 -117.94 -102.60
C SER A 353 -119.95 -117.78 -104.01
N LEU A 354 -119.63 -116.70 -104.73
CA LEU A 354 -120.14 -116.46 -106.08
C LEU A 354 -119.52 -117.43 -107.10
N ALA A 355 -118.22 -117.67 -107.00
CA ALA A 355 -117.51 -118.62 -107.86
C ALA A 355 -118.03 -120.05 -107.66
N LEU A 356 -118.35 -120.41 -106.41
CA LEU A 356 -118.87 -121.73 -106.05
C LEU A 356 -120.23 -122.03 -106.70
N VAL A 357 -121.11 -121.01 -106.81
CA VAL A 357 -122.40 -121.11 -107.51
C VAL A 357 -122.21 -121.36 -109.01
N ALA A 358 -121.27 -120.65 -109.65
CA ALA A 358 -121.01 -120.79 -111.08
C ALA A 358 -120.48 -122.20 -111.46
N VAL A 359 -119.59 -122.75 -110.63
CA VAL A 359 -119.05 -124.10 -110.82
C VAL A 359 -120.16 -125.16 -110.69
N VAL A 360 -121.01 -125.04 -109.67
CA VAL A 360 -122.12 -125.98 -109.45
C VAL A 360 -123.13 -125.93 -110.59
N ALA A 361 -123.44 -124.74 -111.13
CA ALA A 361 -124.31 -124.59 -112.30
C ALA A 361 -123.72 -125.26 -113.56
N ALA A 362 -122.41 -125.12 -113.80
CA ALA A 362 -121.74 -125.73 -114.94
C ALA A 362 -121.75 -127.28 -114.89
N VAL A 363 -121.59 -127.86 -113.70
CA VAL A 363 -121.68 -129.31 -113.50
C VAL A 363 -123.10 -129.81 -113.76
N LEU A 364 -124.10 -129.10 -113.25
CA LEU A 364 -125.53 -129.42 -113.41
C LEU A 364 -125.99 -129.39 -114.87
N TRP A 365 -125.47 -128.47 -115.68
CA TRP A 365 -125.77 -128.40 -117.11
C TRP A 365 -125.32 -129.66 -117.86
N ARG A 366 -124.18 -130.24 -117.46
CA ARG A 366 -123.56 -131.36 -118.17
C ARG A 366 -124.06 -132.71 -117.70
N ARG A 367 -124.52 -132.81 -116.45
CA ARG A 367 -125.02 -134.04 -115.80
C ARG A 367 -126.14 -133.69 -114.82
N PRO A 368 -127.40 -133.60 -115.26
CA PRO A 368 -128.51 -133.20 -114.40
C PRO A 368 -128.82 -134.23 -113.30
N GLU A 369 -128.43 -135.50 -113.50
CA GLU A 369 -128.55 -136.56 -112.48
C GLU A 369 -127.81 -136.27 -111.16
N TRP A 370 -126.90 -135.29 -111.10
CA TRP A 370 -126.05 -135.02 -109.93
C TRP A 370 -126.54 -133.88 -109.01
N HIS A 371 -127.76 -133.39 -109.20
CA HIS A 371 -128.26 -132.17 -108.54
C HIS A 371 -128.22 -132.16 -107.01
N LEU A 372 -128.56 -133.26 -106.35
CA LEU A 372 -128.53 -133.33 -104.88
C LEU A 372 -127.11 -133.27 -104.31
N ALA A 373 -126.14 -133.92 -104.96
CA ALA A 373 -124.75 -133.94 -104.48
C ALA A 373 -124.07 -132.58 -104.63
N ALA A 374 -124.32 -131.87 -105.73
CA ALA A 374 -123.72 -130.56 -105.98
C ALA A 374 -124.24 -129.49 -105.00
N LEU A 375 -125.53 -129.54 -104.65
CA LEU A 375 -126.15 -128.62 -103.69
C LEU A 375 -125.64 -128.84 -102.25
N ALA A 376 -125.39 -130.09 -101.87
CA ALA A 376 -124.82 -130.43 -100.56
C ALA A 376 -123.38 -129.90 -100.40
N VAL A 377 -122.54 -130.01 -101.42
CA VAL A 377 -121.16 -129.48 -101.38
C VAL A 377 -121.15 -127.95 -101.29
N MET A 378 -122.04 -127.28 -102.03
CA MET A 378 -122.14 -125.82 -102.04
C MET A 378 -122.51 -125.25 -100.66
N THR A 379 -123.49 -125.88 -100.00
CA THR A 379 -123.96 -125.44 -98.68
C THR A 379 -122.92 -125.64 -97.58
N VAL A 380 -122.16 -126.74 -97.59
CA VAL A 380 -121.09 -126.98 -96.62
C VAL A 380 -119.93 -125.99 -96.78
N LEU A 381 -119.47 -125.76 -98.02
CA LEU A 381 -118.34 -124.88 -98.28
C LEU A 381 -118.67 -123.41 -98.02
N ALA A 382 -119.84 -122.94 -98.47
CA ALA A 382 -120.27 -121.55 -98.24
C ALA A 382 -120.51 -121.27 -96.74
N GLY A 383 -121.15 -122.21 -96.02
CA GLY A 383 -121.40 -122.09 -94.59
C GLY A 383 -120.11 -122.03 -93.76
N GLY A 384 -119.11 -122.85 -94.09
CA GLY A 384 -117.82 -122.87 -93.41
C GLY A 384 -117.05 -121.55 -93.51
N THR A 385 -117.04 -120.93 -94.69
CA THR A 385 -116.33 -119.65 -94.91
C THR A 385 -116.93 -118.48 -94.11
N TRP A 386 -118.26 -118.37 -94.04
CA TRP A 386 -118.92 -117.29 -93.30
C TRP A 386 -118.86 -117.47 -91.77
N GLY A 387 -118.90 -118.71 -91.27
CA GLY A 387 -118.75 -118.99 -89.84
C GLY A 387 -117.39 -118.56 -89.28
N TYR A 388 -116.31 -118.74 -90.05
CA TYR A 388 -114.97 -118.32 -89.64
C TYR A 388 -114.83 -116.80 -89.52
N TYR A 389 -115.40 -116.04 -90.46
CA TYR A 389 -115.30 -114.58 -90.50
C TYR A 389 -115.94 -113.90 -89.27
N PHE A 390 -117.15 -114.32 -88.88
CA PHE A 390 -117.87 -113.68 -87.78
C PHE A 390 -117.19 -113.87 -86.41
N ARG A 391 -116.59 -115.03 -86.15
CA ARG A 391 -115.92 -115.32 -84.87
C ARG A 391 -114.66 -114.47 -84.66
N GLN A 392 -113.93 -114.17 -85.74
CA GLN A 392 -112.72 -113.33 -85.71
C GLN A 392 -113.05 -111.86 -85.43
N SER A 393 -114.10 -111.32 -86.07
CA SER A 393 -114.51 -109.91 -85.94
C SER A 393 -114.92 -109.52 -84.50
N GLY A 394 -115.55 -110.44 -83.76
CA GLY A 394 -115.99 -110.19 -82.38
C GLY A 394 -114.84 -109.97 -81.37
N ARG A 395 -113.70 -110.65 -81.54
CA ARG A 395 -112.58 -110.58 -80.57
C ARG A 395 -111.81 -109.25 -80.63
N GLN A 396 -111.64 -108.65 -81.80
CA GLN A 396 -110.84 -107.42 -81.94
C GLN A 396 -111.53 -106.17 -81.39
N LYS A 397 -112.88 -106.11 -81.39
CA LYS A 397 -113.62 -104.96 -80.87
C LYS A 397 -113.53 -104.78 -79.35
N ALA A 398 -113.35 -105.87 -78.59
CA ALA A 398 -113.25 -105.80 -77.12
C ALA A 398 -111.92 -105.17 -76.65
N VAL A 399 -110.80 -105.51 -77.30
CA VAL A 399 -109.46 -105.06 -76.91
C VAL A 399 -109.29 -103.54 -77.06
N ARG A 400 -109.86 -102.91 -78.09
CA ARG A 400 -109.74 -101.45 -78.30
C ARG A 400 -110.47 -100.59 -77.24
N ARG A 401 -111.50 -101.11 -76.56
CA ARG A 401 -112.27 -100.32 -75.58
C ARG A 401 -111.54 -100.14 -74.25
N GLU A 402 -110.80 -101.15 -73.80
CA GLU A 402 -110.12 -101.12 -72.50
C GLU A 402 -108.93 -100.14 -72.49
N LEU A 403 -108.13 -100.14 -73.55
CA LEU A 403 -106.97 -99.25 -73.69
C LEU A 403 -107.34 -97.76 -73.71
N LYS A 404 -108.56 -97.40 -74.12
CA LYS A 404 -109.00 -96.01 -74.20
C LYS A 404 -109.33 -95.41 -72.82
N LYS A 405 -109.75 -96.23 -71.85
CA LYS A 405 -110.05 -95.78 -70.47
C LYS A 405 -108.79 -95.43 -69.68
N GLN A 406 -107.71 -96.17 -69.89
CA GLN A 406 -106.44 -95.96 -69.16
C GLN A 406 -105.70 -94.66 -69.56
N ALA A 407 -105.97 -94.11 -70.75
CA ALA A 407 -105.34 -92.87 -71.19
C ALA A 407 -105.92 -91.61 -70.49
N GLN A 408 -107.21 -91.60 -70.17
CA GLN A 408 -107.88 -90.43 -69.58
C GLN A 408 -107.47 -90.13 -68.13
N THR A 409 -107.09 -91.14 -67.35
CA THR A 409 -106.72 -90.96 -65.93
C THR A 409 -105.32 -90.35 -65.75
N LEU A 410 -104.43 -90.46 -66.74
CA LEU A 410 -103.09 -89.89 -66.71
C LEU A 410 -103.06 -88.39 -67.02
N GLU A 411 -104.01 -87.87 -67.80
CA GLU A 411 -104.05 -86.45 -68.16
C GLU A 411 -104.42 -85.55 -66.97
N VAL A 412 -105.35 -85.98 -66.11
CA VAL A 412 -105.78 -85.22 -64.92
C VAL A 412 -104.62 -85.01 -63.92
N ARG A 413 -103.79 -86.04 -63.69
CA ARG A 413 -102.65 -85.94 -62.75
C ARG A 413 -101.54 -85.00 -63.22
N ARG A 414 -101.42 -84.78 -64.53
CA ARG A 414 -100.41 -83.87 -65.09
C ARG A 414 -100.74 -82.41 -64.79
N GLU A 415 -102.03 -82.07 -64.77
CA GLU A 415 -102.51 -80.70 -64.57
C GLU A 415 -102.30 -80.20 -63.13
N GLU A 416 -102.40 -81.10 -62.14
CA GLU A 416 -102.14 -80.78 -60.72
C GLU A 416 -100.68 -80.43 -60.40
N VAL A 417 -99.69 -80.97 -61.12
CA VAL A 417 -98.26 -80.69 -60.87
C VAL A 417 -97.83 -79.35 -61.46
N MET A 418 -98.43 -78.93 -62.58
CA MET A 418 -98.12 -77.65 -63.24
C MET A 418 -98.50 -76.45 -62.37
N THR A 419 -99.63 -76.52 -61.68
CA THR A 419 -100.10 -75.42 -60.81
C THR A 419 -99.21 -75.21 -59.56
N ARG A 420 -98.55 -76.26 -59.06
CA ARG A 420 -97.59 -76.13 -57.93
C ARG A 420 -96.27 -75.49 -58.34
N LEU A 421 -95.79 -75.74 -59.56
CA LEU A 421 -94.56 -75.12 -60.07
C LEU A 421 -94.74 -73.61 -60.28
N GLU A 422 -95.90 -73.16 -60.76
CA GLU A 422 -96.21 -71.74 -60.92
C GLU A 422 -96.16 -70.96 -59.58
N ALA A 423 -96.57 -71.58 -58.47
CA ALA A 423 -96.52 -70.97 -57.14
C ALA A 423 -95.08 -70.80 -56.58
N LEU A 424 -94.13 -71.64 -57.01
CA LEU A 424 -92.72 -71.55 -56.61
C LEU A 424 -91.98 -70.46 -57.39
N ASP A 425 -92.30 -70.26 -58.66
CA ASP A 425 -91.69 -69.21 -59.50
C ASP A 425 -92.01 -67.78 -59.00
N GLU A 426 -93.19 -67.58 -58.41
CA GLU A 426 -93.57 -66.32 -57.73
C GLU A 426 -92.63 -65.98 -56.55
N ARG A 427 -92.16 -66.99 -55.79
CA ARG A 427 -91.27 -66.78 -54.64
C ARG A 427 -89.84 -66.40 -55.05
N PHE A 428 -89.34 -66.90 -56.17
CA PHE A 428 -88.03 -66.50 -56.69
C PHE A 428 -88.00 -65.02 -57.12
N LYS A 429 -89.08 -64.53 -57.73
CA LYS A 429 -89.21 -63.11 -58.10
C LYS A 429 -89.21 -62.18 -56.89
N ALA A 430 -89.78 -62.60 -55.75
CA ALA A 430 -89.84 -61.79 -54.53
C ALA A 430 -88.46 -61.47 -53.93
N ILE A 431 -87.45 -62.33 -54.16
CA ILE A 431 -86.06 -62.16 -53.70
C ILE A 431 -85.19 -61.48 -54.78
N GLY A 432 -85.82 -60.96 -55.85
CA GLY A 432 -85.13 -60.25 -56.93
C GLY A 432 -84.37 -61.16 -57.89
N LEU A 433 -84.71 -62.46 -57.92
CA LEU A 433 -84.04 -63.46 -58.76
C LEU A 433 -84.96 -63.94 -59.88
N SER A 434 -84.36 -64.23 -61.04
CA SER A 434 -85.10 -64.69 -62.21
C SER A 434 -85.48 -66.18 -62.07
N PRO A 435 -86.75 -66.57 -62.39
CA PRO A 435 -87.24 -67.95 -62.28
C PRO A 435 -86.79 -68.86 -63.44
N SER A 436 -85.75 -68.46 -64.19
CA SER A 436 -85.22 -69.29 -65.27
C SER A 436 -84.63 -70.60 -64.75
N ALA A 437 -85.07 -71.72 -65.35
CA ALA A 437 -84.56 -73.06 -65.05
C ALA A 437 -83.03 -73.18 -65.15
N VAL A 438 -82.39 -72.36 -65.99
CA VAL A 438 -80.95 -72.38 -66.24
C VAL A 438 -80.18 -71.58 -65.20
N GLU A 439 -80.75 -70.48 -64.70
CA GLU A 439 -80.10 -69.62 -63.70
C GLU A 439 -80.16 -70.24 -62.30
N ILE A 440 -81.27 -70.86 -61.95
CA ILE A 440 -81.45 -71.64 -60.71
C ILE A 440 -80.38 -72.74 -60.59
N ALA A 441 -80.11 -73.47 -61.68
CA ALA A 441 -79.08 -74.51 -61.71
C ALA A 441 -77.64 -73.96 -61.62
N ARG A 442 -77.38 -72.77 -62.18
CA ARG A 442 -76.07 -72.11 -62.14
C ARG A 442 -75.75 -71.56 -60.74
N MET A 443 -76.75 -70.98 -60.06
CA MET A 443 -76.61 -70.45 -58.70
C MET A 443 -76.34 -71.57 -57.69
N GLN A 444 -77.02 -72.72 -57.83
CA GLN A 444 -76.80 -73.89 -56.98
C GLN A 444 -75.37 -74.45 -57.09
N LYS A 445 -74.77 -74.41 -58.30
CA LYS A 445 -73.40 -74.93 -58.53
C LYS A 445 -72.30 -74.05 -57.90
N ASN A 446 -72.48 -72.73 -57.87
CA ASN A 446 -71.45 -71.78 -57.43
C ASN A 446 -71.56 -71.36 -55.95
N LEU A 447 -72.64 -71.78 -55.26
CA LEU A 447 -72.94 -71.36 -53.89
C LEU A 447 -71.84 -71.72 -52.86
N ARG A 448 -71.22 -72.90 -52.98
CA ARG A 448 -70.15 -73.33 -52.06
C ARG A 448 -68.87 -72.49 -52.18
N GLY A 449 -68.45 -72.17 -53.41
CA GLY A 449 -67.21 -71.41 -53.63
C GLY A 449 -67.31 -69.95 -53.19
N ALA A 450 -68.50 -69.34 -53.30
CA ALA A 450 -68.73 -67.96 -52.86
C ALA A 450 -68.68 -67.81 -51.33
N LEU A 451 -69.21 -68.78 -50.57
CA LEU A 451 -69.17 -68.77 -49.10
C LEU A 451 -67.74 -68.85 -48.54
N GLU A 452 -66.84 -69.60 -49.20
CA GLU A 452 -65.45 -69.76 -48.76
C GLU A 452 -64.61 -68.49 -48.99
N LEU A 453 -64.81 -67.81 -50.13
CA LEU A 453 -64.17 -66.53 -50.43
C LEU A 453 -64.59 -65.41 -49.47
N GLN A 454 -65.87 -65.40 -49.07
CA GLN A 454 -66.39 -64.42 -48.11
C GLN A 454 -65.78 -64.59 -46.70
N GLY A 455 -65.50 -65.83 -46.29
CA GLY A 455 -64.79 -66.12 -45.03
C GLY A 455 -63.37 -65.53 -45.00
N LYS A 456 -62.59 -65.78 -46.06
CA LYS A 456 -61.21 -65.26 -46.18
C LYS A 456 -61.16 -63.74 -46.23
N LEU A 457 -62.13 -63.10 -46.88
CA LEU A 457 -62.21 -61.64 -46.96
C LEU A 457 -62.40 -61.00 -45.57
N ARG A 458 -63.25 -61.59 -44.72
CA ARG A 458 -63.47 -61.10 -43.34
C ARG A 458 -62.23 -61.21 -42.45
N GLU A 459 -61.42 -62.26 -42.62
CA GLU A 459 -60.17 -62.41 -41.87
C GLU A 459 -59.17 -61.29 -42.23
N VAL A 460 -58.99 -61.00 -43.52
CA VAL A 460 -58.09 -59.93 -43.98
C VAL A 460 -58.60 -58.54 -43.54
N GLU A 461 -59.90 -58.29 -43.59
CA GLU A 461 -60.49 -57.01 -43.15
C GLU A 461 -60.37 -56.79 -41.63
N SER A 462 -60.45 -57.85 -40.82
CA SER A 462 -60.23 -57.75 -39.38
C SER A 462 -58.76 -57.52 -39.02
N ALA A 463 -57.82 -58.17 -39.72
CA ALA A 463 -56.39 -57.94 -39.57
C ALA A 463 -56.00 -56.49 -39.94
N LEU A 464 -56.59 -55.93 -41.01
CA LEU A 464 -56.36 -54.53 -41.42
C LEU A 464 -56.95 -53.50 -40.45
N ARG A 465 -57.95 -53.84 -39.62
CA ARG A 465 -58.51 -52.93 -38.60
C ARG A 465 -57.68 -52.82 -37.33
N VAL A 466 -56.86 -53.84 -37.04
CA VAL A 466 -55.97 -53.86 -35.85
C VAL A 466 -54.66 -53.14 -36.13
N LEU A 467 -54.24 -53.08 -37.40
CA LEU A 467 -53.04 -52.37 -37.83
C LEU A 467 -53.33 -50.88 -38.03
N GLU A 468 -52.31 -50.05 -37.82
CA GLU A 468 -52.38 -48.60 -38.08
C GLU A 468 -52.65 -48.31 -39.55
N ASN A 469 -53.27 -47.17 -39.82
CA ASN A 469 -53.63 -46.77 -41.17
C ASN A 469 -52.38 -46.64 -42.05
N SER A 470 -52.49 -47.08 -43.31
CA SER A 470 -51.38 -47.02 -44.27
C SER A 470 -50.83 -45.59 -44.47
N GLU A 471 -51.71 -44.59 -44.44
CA GLU A 471 -51.35 -43.17 -44.55
C GLU A 471 -50.53 -42.68 -43.35
N THR A 472 -50.93 -43.04 -42.12
CA THR A 472 -50.21 -42.63 -40.91
C THR A 472 -48.82 -43.27 -40.83
N LEU A 473 -48.70 -44.54 -41.24
CA LEU A 473 -47.41 -45.23 -41.32
C LEU A 473 -46.49 -44.65 -42.40
N HIS A 474 -47.04 -44.18 -43.52
CA HIS A 474 -46.25 -43.50 -44.57
C HIS A 474 -45.76 -42.12 -44.10
N GLU A 475 -46.61 -41.34 -43.44
CA GLU A 475 -46.22 -40.05 -42.86
C GLU A 475 -45.12 -40.21 -41.80
N GLU A 476 -45.25 -41.19 -40.90
CA GLU A 476 -44.21 -41.51 -39.92
C GLU A 476 -42.90 -41.97 -40.57
N GLN A 477 -42.97 -42.77 -41.64
CA GLN A 477 -41.80 -43.21 -42.38
C GLN A 477 -41.08 -42.04 -43.07
N GLU A 478 -41.82 -41.11 -43.68
CA GLU A 478 -41.24 -39.89 -44.26
C GLU A 478 -40.61 -38.99 -43.20
N ASN A 479 -41.27 -38.81 -42.06
CA ASN A 479 -40.75 -38.01 -40.96
C ASN A 479 -39.46 -38.59 -40.39
N LEU A 480 -39.41 -39.90 -40.13
CA LEU A 480 -38.19 -40.59 -39.70
C LEU A 480 -37.07 -40.47 -40.73
N THR A 481 -37.39 -40.56 -42.03
CA THR A 481 -36.38 -40.38 -43.11
C THR A 481 -35.80 -38.97 -43.11
N ARG A 482 -36.64 -37.95 -42.91
CA ARG A 482 -36.19 -36.55 -42.81
C ARG A 482 -35.34 -36.33 -41.56
N GLU A 483 -35.75 -36.88 -40.42
CA GLU A 483 -34.99 -36.77 -39.17
C GLU A 483 -33.62 -37.45 -39.25
N MET A 484 -33.55 -38.63 -39.87
CA MET A 484 -32.28 -39.33 -40.14
C MET A 484 -31.37 -38.48 -41.05
N ALA A 485 -31.89 -37.92 -42.15
CA ALA A 485 -31.10 -37.09 -43.06
C ALA A 485 -30.56 -35.82 -42.39
N VAL A 486 -31.35 -35.16 -41.54
CA VAL A 486 -30.92 -33.99 -40.77
C VAL A 486 -29.86 -34.35 -39.74
N LEU A 487 -29.97 -35.53 -39.13
CA LEU A 487 -28.97 -36.03 -38.18
C LEU A 487 -27.65 -36.36 -38.88
N ASP A 488 -27.71 -37.04 -40.03
CA ASP A 488 -26.53 -37.36 -40.85
C ASP A 488 -25.80 -36.09 -41.32
N GLU A 489 -26.53 -35.08 -41.82
CA GLU A 489 -25.94 -33.79 -42.22
C GLU A 489 -25.26 -33.09 -41.04
N ARG A 490 -25.86 -33.14 -39.84
CA ARG A 490 -25.25 -32.57 -38.63
C ARG A 490 -24.00 -33.32 -38.20
N MET A 491 -24.01 -34.65 -38.27
CA MET A 491 -22.84 -35.48 -37.95
C MET A 491 -21.69 -35.21 -38.93
N GLU A 492 -21.98 -35.05 -40.22
CA GLU A 492 -20.99 -34.81 -41.27
C GLU A 492 -20.39 -33.40 -41.17
N ARG A 493 -21.22 -32.38 -40.88
CA ARG A 493 -20.77 -30.99 -40.69
C ARG A 493 -19.89 -30.80 -39.45
N GLU A 494 -20.13 -31.58 -38.40
CA GLU A 494 -19.37 -31.53 -37.14
C GLU A 494 -18.23 -32.55 -37.06
N ARG A 495 -17.92 -33.23 -38.16
CA ARG A 495 -16.84 -34.22 -38.27
C ARG A 495 -15.48 -33.51 -38.37
N PRO A 496 -14.51 -33.82 -37.50
CA PRO A 496 -13.20 -33.19 -37.56
C PRO A 496 -12.39 -33.69 -38.78
N PRO A 497 -11.40 -32.92 -39.26
CA PRO A 497 -10.54 -33.32 -40.37
C PRO A 497 -9.57 -34.48 -40.03
N ALA A 498 -9.40 -34.83 -38.75
CA ALA A 498 -8.53 -35.92 -38.32
C ALA A 498 -8.91 -36.42 -36.91
N SER A 499 -9.45 -37.63 -36.83
CA SER A 499 -9.29 -38.53 -35.66
C SER A 499 -9.85 -39.91 -35.99
N ASP A 500 -8.97 -40.89 -36.19
CA ASP A 500 -9.34 -42.31 -36.33
C ASP A 500 -9.72 -42.98 -34.98
N ASN A 501 -9.54 -42.28 -33.85
CA ASN A 501 -9.81 -42.82 -32.50
C ASN A 501 -10.70 -41.85 -31.71
N LEU A 502 -12.02 -42.07 -31.75
CA LEU A 502 -12.95 -41.46 -30.79
C LEU A 502 -12.70 -42.09 -29.42
N LEU A 503 -12.70 -41.27 -28.36
CA LEU A 503 -12.56 -41.77 -26.99
C LEU A 503 -13.77 -42.65 -26.65
N ALA A 504 -13.52 -43.86 -26.12
CA ALA A 504 -14.59 -44.79 -25.81
C ALA A 504 -15.45 -44.26 -24.65
N LEU A 505 -16.75 -44.59 -24.63
CA LEU A 505 -17.68 -44.12 -23.58
C LEU A 505 -17.20 -44.49 -22.15
N GLU A 506 -16.48 -45.61 -22.04
CA GLU A 506 -15.92 -46.16 -20.80
C GLU A 506 -14.66 -45.40 -20.31
N GLU A 507 -13.96 -44.70 -21.21
CA GLU A 507 -12.74 -43.95 -20.92
C GLU A 507 -13.03 -42.47 -20.59
N ILE A 508 -14.25 -41.99 -20.86
CA ILE A 508 -14.71 -40.63 -20.53
C ILE A 508 -14.57 -40.31 -19.03
N PRO A 509 -14.97 -41.18 -18.08
CA PRO A 509 -14.83 -40.92 -16.65
C PRO A 509 -13.37 -40.73 -16.22
N GLU A 510 -12.43 -41.52 -16.76
CA GLU A 510 -11.00 -41.38 -16.45
C GLU A 510 -10.42 -40.05 -16.99
N ALA A 511 -10.85 -39.64 -18.18
CA ALA A 511 -10.47 -38.35 -18.74
C ALA A 511 -11.04 -37.18 -17.94
N GLU A 512 -12.26 -37.31 -17.42
CA GLU A 512 -12.90 -36.34 -16.52
C GLU A 512 -12.17 -36.24 -15.18
N GLU A 513 -11.74 -37.36 -14.59
CA GLU A 513 -10.96 -37.37 -13.36
C GLU A 513 -9.60 -36.69 -13.53
N LYS A 514 -8.90 -36.94 -14.65
CA LYS A 514 -7.66 -36.22 -14.99
C LYS A 514 -7.91 -34.71 -15.18
N LEU A 515 -9.00 -34.33 -15.82
CA LEU A 515 -9.36 -32.92 -15.97
C LEU A 515 -9.69 -32.27 -14.62
N LEU A 516 -10.43 -32.97 -13.75
CA LEU A 516 -10.76 -32.54 -12.39
C LEU A 516 -9.51 -32.32 -11.54
N SER A 517 -8.58 -33.28 -11.51
CA SER A 517 -7.31 -33.13 -10.79
C SER A 517 -6.48 -31.95 -11.32
N LEU A 518 -6.50 -31.71 -12.65
CA LEU A 518 -5.84 -30.53 -13.23
C LEU A 518 -6.50 -29.23 -12.78
N VAL A 519 -7.84 -29.17 -12.74
CA VAL A 519 -8.62 -28.03 -12.23
C VAL A 519 -8.33 -27.78 -10.74
N GLU A 520 -8.27 -28.81 -9.91
CA GLU A 520 -7.90 -28.68 -8.50
C GLU A 520 -6.48 -28.14 -8.33
N SER A 521 -5.52 -28.64 -9.12
CA SER A 521 -4.13 -28.17 -9.10
C SER A 521 -4.02 -26.71 -9.56
N LEU A 522 -4.80 -26.31 -10.56
CA LEU A 522 -4.92 -24.93 -11.02
C LEU A 522 -5.40 -24.02 -9.90
N GLN A 523 -6.46 -24.45 -9.20
CA GLN A 523 -7.05 -23.65 -8.13
C GLN A 523 -6.09 -23.48 -6.93
N GLN A 524 -5.28 -24.51 -6.62
CA GLN A 524 -4.21 -24.41 -5.64
C GLN A 524 -3.13 -23.39 -6.06
N ARG A 525 -2.68 -23.45 -7.32
CA ARG A 525 -1.67 -22.51 -7.85
C ARG A 525 -2.21 -21.08 -7.96
N GLU A 526 -3.48 -20.90 -8.31
CA GLU A 526 -4.14 -19.59 -8.31
C GLU A 526 -4.20 -18.99 -6.90
N ASN A 527 -4.45 -19.79 -5.87
CA ASN A 527 -4.37 -19.35 -4.48
C ASN A 527 -2.93 -18.97 -4.08
N GLU A 528 -1.92 -19.77 -4.48
CA GLU A 528 -0.51 -19.45 -4.25
C GLU A 528 -0.11 -18.13 -4.92
N ILE A 529 -0.61 -17.84 -6.14
CA ILE A 529 -0.42 -16.54 -6.81
C ILE A 529 -0.97 -15.40 -5.94
N ILE A 530 -2.15 -15.55 -5.35
CA ILE A 530 -2.76 -14.52 -4.50
C ILE A 530 -1.90 -14.27 -3.25
N GLU A 531 -1.42 -15.32 -2.60
CA GLU A 531 -0.56 -15.21 -1.41
C GLU A 531 0.80 -14.55 -1.73
N LEU A 532 1.43 -14.97 -2.83
CA LEU A 532 2.68 -14.37 -3.30
C LEU A 532 2.48 -12.91 -3.71
N THR A 533 1.36 -12.56 -4.35
CA THR A 533 1.06 -11.16 -4.73
C THR A 533 0.85 -10.27 -3.50
N ARG A 534 0.26 -10.79 -2.42
CA ARG A 534 0.19 -10.07 -1.14
C ARG A 534 1.57 -9.84 -0.54
N SER A 535 2.42 -10.85 -0.60
CA SER A 535 3.81 -10.78 -0.11
C SER A 535 4.65 -9.79 -0.93
N GLU A 536 4.43 -9.73 -2.25
CA GLU A 536 5.00 -8.72 -3.14
C GLU A 536 4.63 -7.31 -2.67
N ALA A 537 3.34 -7.05 -2.45
CA ALA A 537 2.85 -5.75 -2.02
C ALA A 537 3.39 -5.32 -0.63
N THR A 538 3.59 -6.27 0.29
CA THR A 538 4.21 -5.96 1.59
C THR A 538 5.67 -5.56 1.44
N LEU A 539 6.44 -6.29 0.63
CA LEU A 539 7.86 -5.98 0.38
C LEU A 539 8.03 -4.68 -0.41
N GLU A 540 7.16 -4.40 -1.39
CA GLU A 540 7.15 -3.11 -2.10
C GLU A 540 6.88 -1.94 -1.16
N GLY A 541 5.98 -2.11 -0.18
CA GLY A 541 5.72 -1.10 0.84
C GLY A 541 6.95 -0.79 1.71
N GLU A 542 7.75 -1.81 2.04
CA GLU A 542 9.01 -1.64 2.80
C GLU A 542 10.11 -0.96 1.96
N LEU A 543 10.13 -1.18 0.65
CA LEU A 543 11.13 -0.65 -0.28
C LEU A 543 10.93 0.81 -0.68
N GLY A 544 9.71 1.35 -0.52
CA GLY A 544 9.41 2.77 -0.80
C GLY A 544 10.30 3.75 -0.04
N ASP A 545 10.94 3.30 1.04
CA ASP A 545 11.87 4.09 1.86
C ASP A 545 13.33 4.08 1.36
N LEU A 546 13.72 3.26 0.37
CA LEU A 546 15.14 3.09 0.03
C LEU A 546 15.81 4.38 -0.46
N GLN A 547 15.15 5.11 -1.36
CA GLN A 547 15.69 6.38 -1.87
C GLN A 547 15.71 7.46 -0.79
N ALA A 548 14.72 7.47 0.11
CA ALA A 548 14.70 8.37 1.26
C ALA A 548 15.82 8.05 2.26
N ILE A 549 16.11 6.76 2.48
CA ILE A 549 17.24 6.27 3.28
C ILE A 549 18.56 6.75 2.66
N GLU A 550 18.74 6.61 1.34
CA GLU A 550 19.95 7.07 0.66
C GLU A 550 20.16 8.59 0.78
N ASP A 551 19.12 9.39 0.52
CA ASP A 551 19.14 10.85 0.65
C ASP A 551 19.45 11.29 2.10
N GLU A 552 18.81 10.65 3.09
CA GLU A 552 19.07 10.92 4.51
C GLU A 552 20.50 10.51 4.91
N GLY A 553 21.00 9.38 4.39
CA GLY A 553 22.36 8.92 4.60
C GLY A 553 23.42 9.87 4.01
N GLU A 554 23.17 10.46 2.84
CA GLU A 554 24.06 11.48 2.26
C GLU A 554 24.09 12.74 3.14
N ARG A 555 22.91 13.26 3.54
CA ARG A 555 22.81 14.44 4.42
C ARG A 555 23.51 14.25 5.76
N LEU A 556 23.35 13.09 6.39
CA LEU A 556 24.00 12.79 7.67
C LEU A 556 25.52 12.68 7.50
N ARG A 557 26.02 12.07 6.42
CA ARG A 557 27.46 11.99 6.13
C ARG A 557 28.07 13.37 5.87
N GLU A 558 27.38 14.24 5.13
CA GLU A 558 27.80 15.63 4.98
C GLU A 558 27.87 16.37 6.32
N ARG A 559 26.85 16.16 7.17
CA ARG A 559 26.81 16.73 8.52
C ARG A 559 27.97 16.24 9.38
N GLU A 560 28.26 14.94 9.36
CA GLU A 560 29.39 14.34 10.08
C GLU A 560 30.72 14.94 9.62
N ALA A 561 30.92 15.08 8.31
CA ALA A 561 32.13 15.64 7.72
C ALA A 561 32.31 17.13 8.08
N TYR A 562 31.21 17.88 8.16
CA TYR A 562 31.22 19.27 8.63
C TYR A 562 31.59 19.36 10.11
N LEU A 563 30.91 18.58 10.97
CA LEU A 563 31.14 18.57 12.40
C LEU A 563 32.57 18.12 12.75
N SER A 564 33.09 17.09 12.06
CA SER A 564 34.46 16.61 12.24
C SER A 564 35.50 17.68 11.88
N ARG A 565 35.32 18.37 10.74
CA ARG A 565 36.20 19.49 10.34
C ARG A 565 36.15 20.64 11.35
N ARG A 566 34.95 20.98 11.84
CA ARG A 566 34.79 22.05 12.83
C ARG A 566 35.41 21.68 14.19
N ARG A 567 35.25 20.43 14.63
CA ARG A 567 35.92 19.88 15.83
C ARG A 567 37.44 20.05 15.71
N ASP A 568 38.02 19.65 14.59
CA ASP A 568 39.48 19.69 14.39
C ASP A 568 40.01 21.13 14.35
N ALA A 569 39.28 22.03 13.70
CA ALA A 569 39.62 23.46 13.68
C ALA A 569 39.56 24.08 15.08
N LEU A 570 38.52 23.77 15.87
CA LEU A 570 38.39 24.25 17.25
C LEU A 570 39.50 23.70 18.16
N ALA A 571 39.83 22.41 18.04
CA ALA A 571 40.92 21.80 18.79
C ALA A 571 42.29 22.42 18.45
N LEU A 572 42.53 22.70 17.17
CA LEU A 572 43.74 23.39 16.72
C LEU A 572 43.79 24.81 17.28
N GLY A 573 42.68 25.57 17.16
CA GLY A 573 42.58 26.92 17.68
C GLY A 573 42.82 27.01 19.19
N PHE A 574 42.22 26.09 19.94
CA PHE A 574 42.41 25.98 21.39
C PHE A 574 43.89 25.76 21.75
N ARG A 575 44.54 24.78 21.08
CA ARG A 575 45.94 24.45 21.33
C ARG A 575 46.88 25.62 21.04
N VAL A 576 46.77 26.20 19.85
CA VAL A 576 47.62 27.32 19.41
C VAL A 576 47.44 28.53 20.32
N LEU A 577 46.20 28.84 20.71
CA LEU A 577 45.94 29.97 21.63
C LEU A 577 46.53 29.70 23.02
N THR A 578 46.38 28.48 23.54
CA THR A 578 46.94 28.09 24.85
C THR A 578 48.47 28.24 24.84
N GLU A 579 49.15 27.70 23.83
CA GLU A 579 50.59 27.80 23.68
C GLU A 579 51.05 29.27 23.57
N ALA A 580 50.33 30.09 22.79
CA ALA A 580 50.65 31.51 22.64
C ALA A 580 50.48 32.30 23.95
N VAL A 581 49.41 32.02 24.71
CA VAL A 581 49.15 32.64 26.02
C VAL A 581 50.24 32.27 27.02
N GLU A 582 50.62 30.99 27.10
CA GLU A 582 51.69 30.53 27.99
C GLU A 582 53.04 31.17 27.66
N ALA A 583 53.41 31.20 26.38
CA ALA A 583 54.65 31.83 25.92
C ALA A 583 54.69 33.34 26.22
N PHE A 584 53.56 34.03 26.01
CA PHE A 584 53.41 35.44 26.35
C PHE A 584 53.55 35.67 27.86
N ARG A 585 52.91 34.82 28.69
CA ARG A 585 52.96 34.88 30.16
C ARG A 585 54.36 34.76 30.71
N GLN A 586 55.11 33.77 30.24
CA GLN A 586 56.50 33.56 30.65
C GLN A 586 57.37 34.76 30.31
N THR A 587 57.13 35.41 29.17
CA THR A 587 57.94 36.54 28.70
C THR A 587 57.76 37.81 29.55
N TYR A 588 56.52 38.23 29.85
CA TYR A 588 56.31 39.46 30.62
C TYR A 588 56.65 39.30 32.11
N LEU A 589 56.37 38.13 32.71
CA LEU A 589 56.74 37.86 34.11
C LEU A 589 58.26 37.86 34.28
N ALA A 590 59.00 37.27 33.32
CA ALA A 590 60.46 37.28 33.34
C ALA A 590 61.03 38.72 33.23
N ARG A 591 60.50 39.55 32.32
CA ARG A 591 60.91 40.95 32.18
C ARG A 591 60.67 41.76 33.44
N PHE A 592 59.52 41.57 34.08
CA PHE A 592 59.17 42.25 35.32
C PHE A 592 60.04 41.79 36.49
N ALA A 593 60.32 40.49 36.59
CA ALA A 593 61.24 39.93 37.58
C ALA A 593 62.67 40.50 37.45
N GLU A 594 63.16 40.64 36.21
CA GLU A 594 64.47 41.24 35.94
C GLU A 594 64.54 42.71 36.36
N GLU A 595 63.47 43.48 36.19
CA GLU A 595 63.40 44.86 36.66
C GLU A 595 63.40 44.97 38.19
N ILE A 596 62.65 44.12 38.88
CA ILE A 596 62.68 44.03 40.34
C ILE A 596 64.09 43.68 40.81
N GLY A 597 64.75 42.71 40.16
CA GLY A 597 66.12 42.31 40.47
C GLY A 597 67.11 43.46 40.38
N ARG A 598 67.04 44.29 39.32
CA ARG A 598 67.89 45.48 39.15
C ARG A 598 67.72 46.49 40.29
N HIS A 599 66.49 46.76 40.71
CA HIS A 599 66.22 47.68 41.82
C HIS A 599 66.65 47.09 43.17
N LEU A 600 66.45 45.78 43.37
CA LEU A 600 66.83 45.10 44.60
C LEU A 600 68.35 45.02 44.77
N GLU A 601 69.09 44.79 43.69
CA GLU A 601 70.55 44.81 43.68
C GLU A 601 71.09 46.17 44.13
N MET A 602 70.49 47.27 43.66
CA MET A 602 70.85 48.63 44.07
C MET A 602 70.62 48.87 45.57
N VAL A 603 69.46 48.48 46.10
CA VAL A 603 69.06 48.75 47.50
C VAL A 603 69.80 47.87 48.49
N THR A 604 70.17 46.65 48.07
CA THR A 604 70.81 45.66 48.96
C THR A 604 72.33 45.57 48.79
N ARG A 605 72.95 46.55 48.09
CA ARG A 605 74.40 46.63 47.87
C ARG A 605 74.98 45.42 47.12
N GLY A 606 74.31 45.01 46.04
CA GLY A 606 74.75 43.91 45.17
C GLY A 606 74.20 42.52 45.55
N ALA A 607 73.33 42.42 46.56
CA ALA A 607 72.69 41.15 46.92
C ALA A 607 71.38 40.94 46.14
N HIS A 608 70.91 39.69 46.08
CA HIS A 608 69.57 39.33 45.58
C HIS A 608 69.20 39.84 44.16
N ALA A 609 70.15 39.89 43.22
CA ALA A 609 69.88 40.31 41.84
C ALA A 609 68.93 39.36 41.06
N LYS A 610 68.85 38.08 41.45
CA LYS A 610 67.99 37.09 40.78
C LYS A 610 66.65 36.98 41.49
N VAL A 611 65.60 37.38 40.78
CA VAL A 611 64.20 37.32 41.22
C VAL A 611 63.42 36.47 40.23
N ARG A 612 62.45 35.69 40.74
CA ARG A 612 61.47 34.95 39.96
C ARG A 612 60.08 35.29 40.46
N LEU A 613 59.13 35.40 39.54
CA LEU A 613 57.70 35.48 39.84
C LEU A 613 56.98 34.26 39.28
N ASP A 614 56.08 33.71 40.06
CA ASP A 614 55.10 32.72 39.58
C ASP A 614 53.79 33.41 39.17
N ASP A 615 52.84 32.61 38.66
CA ASP A 615 51.57 33.07 38.10
C ASP A 615 50.66 33.81 39.08
N ASP A 616 50.80 33.53 40.37
CA ASP A 616 50.08 34.19 41.47
C ASP A 616 50.82 35.42 42.00
N PHE A 617 51.87 35.87 41.31
CA PHE A 617 52.83 36.92 41.73
C PHE A 617 53.59 36.60 43.02
N SER A 618 53.64 35.32 43.41
CA SER A 618 54.55 34.87 44.46
C SER A 618 55.99 35.15 44.04
N LEU A 619 56.70 35.89 44.89
CA LEU A 619 58.07 36.33 44.64
C LEU A 619 59.06 35.36 45.27
N PHE A 620 60.07 34.98 44.48
CA PHE A 620 61.16 34.13 44.93
C PHE A 620 62.50 34.80 44.69
N LEU A 621 63.38 34.73 45.67
CA LEU A 621 64.75 35.22 45.56
C LEU A 621 65.73 34.07 45.41
N GLY A 622 66.77 34.30 44.60
CA GLY A 622 67.90 33.38 44.50
C GLY A 622 68.73 33.37 45.79
N GLY A 623 68.77 32.22 46.46
CA GLY A 623 69.63 31.94 47.61
C GLY A 623 71.05 31.53 47.21
N LYS A 624 71.94 31.41 48.21
CA LYS A 624 73.30 30.88 48.01
C LYS A 624 73.21 29.42 47.58
N GLY A 625 73.79 29.09 46.41
CA GLY A 625 73.73 27.74 45.84
C GLY A 625 72.62 27.50 44.81
N GLY A 626 71.93 28.56 44.35
CA GLY A 626 70.98 28.47 43.22
C GLY A 626 69.58 27.97 43.56
N ARG A 627 69.26 27.79 44.85
CA ARG A 627 67.90 27.48 45.31
C ARG A 627 67.05 28.75 45.35
N TRP A 628 65.77 28.60 45.01
CA TRP A 628 64.77 29.66 45.10
C TRP A 628 64.08 29.59 46.47
N HIS A 629 63.98 30.72 47.14
CA HIS A 629 63.31 30.84 48.44
C HIS A 629 62.19 31.87 48.35
N PRO A 630 61.00 31.59 48.89
CA PRO A 630 59.94 32.58 49.05
C PRO A 630 60.46 33.82 49.80
N VAL A 631 60.00 35.01 49.41
CA VAL A 631 60.44 36.27 50.03
C VAL A 631 60.15 36.29 51.54
N GLU A 632 59.07 35.63 51.97
CA GLU A 632 58.62 35.54 53.36
C GLU A 632 59.64 34.84 54.28
N GLU A 633 60.57 34.04 53.73
CA GLU A 633 61.63 33.37 54.50
C GLU A 633 62.83 34.28 54.83
N PHE A 634 62.91 35.46 54.22
CA PHE A 634 64.03 36.39 54.42
C PHE A 634 63.83 37.34 55.60
N SER A 635 64.90 38.03 56.01
CA SER A 635 64.82 39.02 57.09
C SER A 635 63.85 40.16 56.74
N ARG A 636 63.19 40.75 57.76
CA ARG A 636 62.24 41.87 57.57
C ARG A 636 62.80 43.01 56.72
N GLY A 637 64.06 43.41 56.94
CA GLY A 637 64.69 44.44 56.13
C GLY A 637 64.96 44.04 54.67
N THR A 638 65.06 42.74 54.37
CA THR A 638 65.15 42.25 52.99
C THR A 638 63.77 42.20 52.33
N VAL A 639 62.75 41.76 53.08
CA VAL A 639 61.35 41.80 52.65
C VAL A 639 60.94 43.23 52.29
N ASP A 640 61.25 44.21 53.14
CA ASP A 640 60.96 45.63 52.89
C ASP A 640 61.70 46.16 51.64
N ALA A 641 62.95 45.74 51.43
CA ALA A 641 63.71 46.09 50.23
C ALA A 641 63.11 45.48 48.94
N VAL A 642 62.61 44.25 48.99
CA VAL A 642 61.90 43.60 47.87
C VAL A 642 60.62 44.36 47.56
N TYR A 643 59.80 44.64 48.55
CA TYR A 643 58.56 45.38 48.34
C TYR A 643 58.81 46.79 47.81
N PHE A 644 59.86 47.46 48.28
CA PHE A 644 60.30 48.73 47.72
C PHE A 644 60.69 48.61 46.23
N ALA A 645 61.48 47.59 45.87
CA ALA A 645 61.88 47.33 44.47
C ALA A 645 60.67 47.01 43.56
N VAL A 646 59.72 46.21 44.04
CA VAL A 646 58.47 45.89 43.33
C VAL A 646 57.65 47.15 43.06
N ARG A 647 57.47 48.00 44.07
CA ARG A 647 56.67 49.23 43.93
C ARG A 647 57.33 50.24 42.98
N ILE A 648 58.67 50.34 42.96
CA ILE A 648 59.38 51.14 41.95
C ILE A 648 59.12 50.59 40.55
N ALA A 649 59.29 49.28 40.34
CA ALA A 649 59.05 48.65 39.05
C ALA A 649 57.60 48.88 38.57
N LEU A 650 56.61 48.69 39.46
CA LEU A 650 55.20 48.95 39.17
C LEU A 650 54.93 50.41 38.79
N THR A 651 55.53 51.38 39.48
CA THR A 651 55.33 52.80 39.20
C THR A 651 55.73 53.17 37.77
N ARG A 652 56.77 52.53 37.22
CA ARG A 652 57.19 52.78 35.82
C ARG A 652 56.19 52.23 34.80
N HIS A 653 55.65 51.03 35.04
CA HIS A 653 54.68 50.40 34.13
C HIS A 653 53.29 51.05 34.18
N LEU A 654 52.82 51.38 35.38
CA LEU A 654 51.47 51.92 35.59
C LEU A 654 51.30 53.33 35.08
N SER A 655 52.38 54.09 35.15
CA SER A 655 52.31 55.48 34.85
C SER A 655 52.20 55.78 33.36
N ARG A 656 52.32 54.78 32.46
CA ARG A 656 52.17 54.94 31.00
C ARG A 656 52.95 56.14 30.41
N GLY A 657 54.06 56.49 31.04
CA GLY A 657 54.89 57.65 30.68
C GLY A 657 54.58 58.96 31.45
N HIS A 658 53.60 58.99 32.34
CA HIS A 658 53.31 60.11 33.23
C HIS A 658 54.22 60.06 34.48
N HIS A 659 54.86 61.15 34.85
CA HIS A 659 55.55 61.18 36.14
C HIS A 659 54.54 61.52 37.24
N LEU A 660 54.09 60.53 38.02
CA LEU A 660 53.17 60.72 39.16
C LEU A 660 53.93 60.90 40.49
N PRO A 661 53.37 61.62 41.47
CA PRO A 661 53.95 61.75 42.80
C PRO A 661 53.98 60.42 43.59
N LEU A 662 55.13 60.12 44.18
CA LEU A 662 55.37 58.99 45.06
C LEU A 662 55.18 59.38 46.52
N LEU A 663 54.46 58.57 47.29
CA LEU A 663 54.17 58.80 48.70
C LEU A 663 54.84 57.71 49.55
N LEU A 664 55.78 58.11 50.38
CA LEU A 664 56.64 57.23 51.17
C LEU A 664 56.36 57.45 52.67
N ASP A 665 55.71 56.52 53.36
CA ASP A 665 55.44 56.56 54.81
C ASP A 665 56.37 55.63 55.58
N ASP A 666 57.46 56.20 56.09
CA ASP A 666 58.50 55.49 56.84
C ASP A 666 58.95 54.15 56.20
N PRO A 667 59.20 54.05 54.86
CA PRO A 667 59.40 52.77 54.19
C PRO A 667 60.75 52.10 54.48
N LEU A 668 61.68 52.80 55.14
CA LEU A 668 63.07 52.36 55.33
C LEU A 668 63.44 52.12 56.81
N VAL A 669 62.45 52.13 57.73
CA VAL A 669 62.70 52.06 59.19
C VAL A 669 63.41 50.77 59.62
N ASN A 670 63.20 49.66 58.91
CA ASN A 670 63.81 48.37 59.24
C ASN A 670 65.15 48.10 58.51
N LEU A 671 65.68 49.07 57.76
CA LEU A 671 66.96 48.94 57.07
C LEU A 671 68.13 49.31 57.98
N ASP A 672 69.25 48.59 57.83
CA ASP A 672 70.51 49.01 58.44
C ASP A 672 70.98 50.35 57.86
N ARG A 673 71.79 51.11 58.60
CA ARG A 673 72.27 52.45 58.18
C ARG A 673 72.90 52.44 56.78
N GLY A 674 73.57 51.35 56.43
CA GLY A 674 74.23 51.23 55.15
C GLY A 674 73.25 51.07 53.98
N ARG A 675 72.26 50.19 54.13
CA ARG A 675 71.17 49.99 53.16
C ARG A 675 70.26 51.21 53.10
N LEU A 676 69.99 51.87 54.23
CA LEU A 676 69.25 53.12 54.31
C LEU A 676 69.89 54.20 53.42
N ASP A 677 71.21 54.37 53.50
CA ASP A 677 71.91 55.36 52.66
C ASP A 677 71.82 55.07 51.17
N GLU A 678 71.93 53.82 50.74
CA GLU A 678 71.79 53.43 49.33
C GLU A 678 70.35 53.53 48.83
N ALA A 679 69.38 53.12 49.65
CA ALA A 679 67.96 53.30 49.36
C ALA A 679 67.60 54.79 49.21
N LEU A 680 68.09 55.64 50.10
CA LEU A 680 67.90 57.09 50.01
C LEU A 680 68.55 57.69 48.77
N LYS A 681 69.75 57.24 48.37
CA LYS A 681 70.35 57.65 47.08
C LYS A 681 69.48 57.22 45.89
N GLY A 682 68.91 56.02 45.94
CA GLY A 682 67.96 55.54 44.93
C GLY A 682 66.71 56.41 44.84
N ILE A 683 66.12 56.76 45.98
CA ILE A 683 64.96 57.66 46.05
C ILE A 683 65.33 59.08 45.57
N GLU A 684 66.50 59.60 45.95
CA GLU A 684 67.00 60.90 45.47
C GLU A 684 67.16 60.90 43.95
N LEU A 685 67.67 59.82 43.35
CA LEU A 685 67.78 59.69 41.90
C LEU A 685 66.40 59.62 41.24
N PHE A 686 65.48 58.83 41.80
CA PHE A 686 64.10 58.72 41.33
C PHE A 686 63.35 60.06 41.44
N SER A 687 63.67 60.88 42.44
CA SER A 687 63.08 62.20 42.64
C SER A 687 63.38 63.21 41.52
N ARG A 688 64.35 62.90 40.64
CA ARG A 688 64.64 63.72 39.45
C ARG A 688 63.56 63.61 38.39
N GLU A 689 62.95 62.43 38.30
CA GLU A 689 61.90 62.13 37.33
C GLU A 689 60.52 62.26 37.98
N HIS A 690 60.38 61.85 39.24
CA HIS A 690 59.11 61.85 39.97
C HIS A 690 59.15 62.77 41.19
N GLN A 691 58.03 63.39 41.55
CA GLN A 691 57.94 64.03 42.86
C GLN A 691 57.90 62.95 43.94
N VAL A 692 58.64 63.14 45.04
CA VAL A 692 58.62 62.22 46.18
C VAL A 692 58.16 62.99 47.41
N ILE A 693 57.18 62.46 48.13
CA ILE A 693 56.68 62.99 49.39
C ILE A 693 56.94 61.93 50.46
N PHE A 694 57.94 62.18 51.29
CA PHE A 694 58.44 61.29 52.32
C PHE A 694 57.91 61.72 53.69
N PHE A 695 57.04 60.93 54.28
CA PHE A 695 56.57 61.08 55.65
C PHE A 695 57.53 60.36 56.59
N THR A 696 58.00 61.07 57.62
CA THR A 696 58.85 60.45 58.63
C THR A 696 58.73 61.09 60.01
N HIS A 697 59.14 60.34 61.04
CA HIS A 697 59.41 60.85 62.38
C HIS A 697 60.91 60.88 62.72
N ASP A 698 61.80 60.46 61.81
CA ASP A 698 63.24 60.37 62.07
C ASP A 698 63.93 61.74 61.99
N ASP A 699 64.47 62.19 63.12
CA ASP A 699 65.28 63.41 63.22
C ASP A 699 66.56 63.35 62.36
N GLY A 700 67.08 62.14 62.08
CA GLY A 700 68.21 61.93 61.19
C GLY A 700 67.90 62.35 59.74
N LEU A 701 66.71 62.02 59.25
CA LEU A 701 66.23 62.42 57.93
C LEU A 701 65.95 63.93 57.86
N LEU A 702 65.47 64.55 58.94
CA LEU A 702 65.33 66.01 59.04
C LEU A 702 66.67 66.73 58.85
N ARG A 703 67.74 66.25 59.50
CA ARG A 703 69.09 66.81 59.34
C ARG A 703 69.60 66.64 57.90
N ARG A 704 69.37 65.46 57.31
CA ARG A 704 69.75 65.18 55.92
C ARG A 704 68.97 66.06 54.94
N ALA A 705 67.68 66.27 55.16
CA ALA A 705 66.84 67.15 54.36
C ALA A 705 67.38 68.59 54.38
N ALA A 706 67.79 69.10 55.55
CA ALA A 706 68.44 70.40 55.64
C ALA A 706 69.77 70.45 54.86
N GLN A 707 70.61 69.41 54.99
CA GLN A 707 71.90 69.32 54.27
C GLN A 707 71.73 69.24 52.75
N LYS A 708 70.73 68.48 52.28
CA LYS A 708 70.45 68.24 50.85
C LYS A 708 69.44 69.22 50.26
N ARG A 709 68.96 70.19 51.04
CA ARG A 709 67.96 71.21 50.65
C ARG A 709 66.64 70.62 50.13
N TRP A 710 66.15 69.56 50.76
CA TRP A 710 64.81 69.05 50.48
C TRP A 710 63.76 70.03 50.99
N HIS A 711 62.57 70.01 50.37
CA HIS A 711 61.44 70.81 50.84
C HIS A 711 60.87 70.18 52.11
N VAL A 712 60.81 70.88 53.24
CA VAL A 712 60.31 70.35 54.50
C VAL A 712 58.93 70.90 54.81
N VAL A 713 57.96 70.02 55.05
CA VAL A 713 56.59 70.33 55.45
C VAL A 713 56.41 69.89 56.91
N SER A 714 56.28 70.84 57.84
CA SER A 714 56.14 70.55 59.27
C SER A 714 54.67 70.36 59.67
N LEU A 715 54.39 69.31 60.45
CA LEU A 715 53.07 69.02 61.01
C LEU A 715 52.90 69.41 62.48
N ALA A 716 53.97 69.82 63.17
CA ALA A 716 53.90 70.22 64.58
C ALA A 716 53.16 71.56 64.75
N ASP A 717 52.22 71.64 65.69
CA ASP A 717 51.46 72.85 66.00
C ASP A 717 52.32 73.85 66.80
N ASN A 718 52.62 75.02 66.21
CA ASN A 718 52.47 76.36 66.81
C ASN A 718 53.24 77.43 66.00
N LEU A 719 52.52 78.40 65.44
CA LEU A 719 52.44 79.77 65.97
C LEU A 719 51.34 80.56 65.23
N PRO A 720 50.58 81.41 65.93
CA PRO A 720 49.66 82.36 65.33
C PRO A 720 50.48 83.50 64.72
N GLU A 721 50.15 83.93 63.50
CA GLU A 721 50.46 85.31 63.12
C GLU A 721 49.29 86.19 63.56
N SER A 722 49.61 87.08 64.52
CA SER A 722 48.81 88.19 65.01
C SER A 722 49.17 89.47 64.22
N PRO A 723 48.67 90.68 64.57
CA PRO A 723 47.78 91.52 63.77
C PRO A 723 48.45 92.69 63.02
N ALA A 724 47.72 93.23 62.03
CA ALA A 724 47.66 94.60 61.52
C ALA A 724 48.96 95.39 61.21
N THR A 725 49.08 95.82 59.94
CA THR A 725 49.17 97.21 59.44
C THR A 725 50.18 97.35 58.30
N THR A 726 49.70 97.66 57.09
CA THR A 726 50.08 98.88 56.38
C THR A 726 48.99 99.19 55.35
N GLU A 727 48.13 100.15 55.69
CA GLU A 727 47.53 101.02 54.67
C GLU A 727 48.67 101.84 54.07
N GLU A 728 48.91 101.73 52.77
CA GLU A 728 49.43 102.85 51.98
C GLU A 728 49.06 102.69 50.50
N ARG A 729 48.04 103.46 50.09
CA ARG A 729 47.85 104.17 48.82
C ARG A 729 47.95 103.43 47.47
N SER A 730 46.79 103.31 46.82
CA SER A 730 46.60 103.84 45.46
C SER A 730 45.10 104.07 45.16
N GLU A 731 44.58 105.18 45.67
CA GLU A 731 43.58 105.95 44.90
C GLU A 731 44.35 106.81 43.87
N ASP A 732 43.69 107.05 42.74
CA ASP A 732 44.10 107.83 41.57
C ASP A 732 45.23 107.23 40.69
N VAL A 733 44.88 106.73 39.50
CA VAL A 733 44.76 107.55 38.27
C VAL A 733 44.30 106.62 37.15
N GLY A 734 42.99 106.63 36.88
CA GLY A 734 42.51 106.49 35.53
C GLY A 734 42.42 107.89 34.92
N GLN A 735 43.45 108.31 34.17
CA GLN A 735 43.34 109.35 33.15
C GLN A 735 44.62 109.46 32.31
N MET A 736 44.39 109.66 31.01
CA MET A 736 45.34 109.99 29.92
C MET A 736 45.99 108.79 29.24
N TYR A 737 45.49 108.34 28.09
CA TYR A 737 45.75 108.90 26.74
C TYR A 737 47.24 109.04 26.38
N LEU A 738 47.58 108.41 25.24
CA LEU A 738 48.64 108.77 24.28
C LEU A 738 50.10 108.60 24.71
N LEU A 739 50.72 107.49 24.29
CA LEU A 739 51.60 107.42 23.10
C LEU A 739 52.08 105.99 22.83
#